data_AF-A0A6P6F5K6-F1
#
_entry.id   AF-A0A6P6F5K6-F1
#
_cell.length_a   1.000
_cell.length_b   1.000
_cell.length_c   1.000
_cell.angle_alpha   90.00
_cell.angle_beta   90.00
_cell.angle_gamma   90.00
#
_symmetry.space_group_name_H-M   'P 1'
#
loop_
_entity.id
_entity.type
_entity.pdbx_description
1 polymer ?
#
loop_
_entity_poly.entity_id
_entity_poly.type
_entity_poly.pdbx_seq_one_letter_code
_entity_poly.pdbx_strand_id
1 'polypeptide(L)'
;MSPHQLYEHFRGDYQTHDIGWSEELAGIVLQAWQRRFVQLAQEALPENSSQQIHAFSSATLDDVLHAFSEVSTVRVVGGYLLMLAYACVTMLRWDCGQSQGAVGLTGVLLVALAVASGLGLCAMFGIAFNAATTQVLPFLALGIGVDDVFLLAHAFTKAPPGTPPQERVGECLRRTGTSITLTSVSNMVAFFTAALVPIPALRAFSLQAAVVVSCNFAAVVLIFPAVLSLDLCRRHHQRLDMFCCFSSPCSAQVIQILPQELGERTIPMGIAHLITTVQAFTHCEASSQHVVAVLPPQAHLMPPASAPLASELFSPRESTRDLLSQEEDSRQKAPLQPPPRACWDLARFARCHFAPLLLQSHTKGLVLVFSGALLGLSLYGATLVQDGLALADVVPRGTKEHAFLSTQLRYFSLYEVALVTQGGFDYAHSQRALFDLHQRFSSLKAVLPSPATWEPRTWLHYYRNWLQGIQAAFDLDWASGRITHHSCHNGSEDGALAYKLLIQTGNAQEPLDFSQLTTRKLVDEEGLIPPELFYVGLTVWVSSDPLGLAASQANFYPPPPEWLHDRFDTTGENLRIPAAQPLEFAQFPFLLHGLQETADFLEAIEGARAACAEAGQAGVHAYPSGSPFLFWEQYLGLRRCFLQAMCILLVCTFLACALLLLSPWTAALIVVVLAMVTVELFGVMGFLGIKLSAIPVVILVASVGIGVEFTVHVALGFLTSQGSRNLRAAQALEHTFAPVTDGAVSTLLGLLMLASSNFDFIVRYFFMVLTALTLLGLLHGLVLLPVLLSIVGPPPEVVQMYKESPQVPTPAAAQEGRLRWGASPSLPQSFARVTASMTVAFHPPPLPGAYIHPSSDEPTWSSAATPTANTSGNPSTRGSCPATA
;
A
#
# COMPACT_ATOMS: atom_id res chain seq x y z
N MET A 1 0.79 25.65 -31.69
CA MET A 1 1.10 24.43 -32.45
C MET A 1 1.66 23.39 -31.49
N SER A 2 1.21 22.14 -31.60
CA SER A 2 1.88 20.99 -30.95
C SER A 2 3.19 20.65 -31.68
N PRO A 3 4.07 19.79 -31.11
CA PRO A 3 5.27 19.31 -31.79
C PRO A 3 4.96 18.68 -33.16
N HIS A 4 3.93 17.84 -33.23
CA HIS A 4 3.45 17.25 -34.50
C HIS A 4 3.00 18.32 -35.50
N GLN A 5 2.21 19.30 -35.08
CA GLN A 5 1.74 20.37 -35.98
C GLN A 5 2.91 21.23 -36.48
N LEU A 6 3.88 21.51 -35.63
CA LEU A 6 5.08 22.25 -36.02
C LEU A 6 5.93 21.44 -37.00
N TYR A 7 6.02 20.12 -36.79
CA TYR A 7 6.69 19.21 -37.70
C TYR A 7 6.06 19.24 -39.09
N GLU A 8 4.74 19.02 -39.18
CA GLU A 8 4.00 19.03 -40.44
C GLU A 8 4.03 20.42 -41.11
N HIS A 9 3.96 21.51 -40.33
CA HIS A 9 3.99 22.86 -40.88
C HIS A 9 5.30 23.16 -41.63
N PHE A 10 6.44 22.77 -41.06
CA PHE A 10 7.76 22.97 -41.66
C PHE A 10 8.24 21.74 -42.45
N ARG A 11 7.35 20.79 -42.77
CA ARG A 11 7.71 19.58 -43.50
C ARG A 11 7.97 19.90 -44.96
N GLY A 12 9.22 19.74 -45.40
CA GLY A 12 9.62 20.03 -46.77
C GLY A 12 9.90 21.52 -47.04
N ASP A 13 9.92 22.36 -46.01
CA ASP A 13 10.33 23.76 -46.12
C ASP A 13 11.84 23.91 -46.30
N TYR A 14 12.25 24.95 -47.03
CA TYR A 14 13.66 25.24 -47.28
C TYR A 14 14.46 25.46 -45.97
N GLN A 15 13.82 26.03 -44.94
CA GLN A 15 14.46 26.31 -43.65
C GLN A 15 14.84 25.06 -42.86
N THR A 16 14.16 23.94 -43.12
CA THR A 16 14.35 22.67 -42.40
C THR A 16 14.94 21.57 -43.29
N HIS A 17 15.16 21.85 -44.58
CA HIS A 17 15.65 20.88 -45.55
C HIS A 17 17.06 20.35 -45.24
N ASP A 18 17.93 21.21 -44.69
CA ASP A 18 19.33 20.87 -44.39
C ASP A 18 19.52 20.15 -43.04
N ILE A 19 18.46 20.08 -42.23
CA ILE A 19 18.44 19.38 -40.94
C ILE A 19 17.56 18.14 -41.06
N GLY A 20 17.90 17.06 -40.36
CA GLY A 20 17.04 15.88 -40.25
C GLY A 20 15.78 16.19 -39.43
N TRP A 21 14.88 17.00 -39.98
CA TRP A 21 13.70 17.53 -39.30
C TRP A 21 12.79 16.39 -38.89
N SER A 22 12.55 16.30 -37.58
CA SER A 22 11.73 15.27 -36.94
C SER A 22 10.80 15.91 -35.92
N GLU A 23 9.75 15.19 -35.55
CA GLU A 23 8.83 15.63 -34.49
C GLU A 23 9.54 15.85 -33.15
N GLU A 24 10.54 15.03 -32.84
CA GLU A 24 11.37 15.20 -31.64
C GLU A 24 12.14 16.53 -31.66
N LEU A 25 12.76 16.86 -32.80
CA LEU A 25 13.50 18.12 -32.96
C LEU A 25 12.56 19.32 -32.85
N ALA A 26 11.36 19.22 -33.43
CA ALA A 26 10.31 20.23 -33.27
C ALA A 26 9.91 20.42 -31.79
N GLY A 27 9.78 19.31 -31.05
CA GLY A 27 9.54 19.34 -29.61
C GLY A 27 10.64 20.04 -28.82
N ILE A 28 11.91 19.75 -29.13
CA ILE A 28 13.07 20.40 -28.48
C ILE A 28 13.08 21.90 -28.73
N VAL A 29 12.83 22.34 -29.97
CA VAL A 29 12.75 23.76 -30.33
C VAL A 29 11.64 24.46 -29.54
N LEU A 30 10.46 23.86 -29.45
CA LEU A 30 9.34 24.38 -28.66
C LEU A 30 9.68 24.48 -27.18
N GLN A 31 10.27 23.44 -26.58
CA GLN A 31 10.67 23.46 -25.18
C GLN A 31 11.73 24.54 -24.89
N ALA A 32 12.73 24.69 -25.77
CA ALA A 32 13.75 25.72 -25.63
C ALA A 32 13.14 27.13 -25.68
N TRP A 33 12.21 27.37 -26.62
CA TRP A 33 11.48 28.62 -26.70
C TRP A 33 10.63 28.89 -25.45
N GLN A 34 9.86 27.89 -24.99
CA GLN A 34 9.00 28.00 -23.81
C GLN A 34 9.80 28.31 -22.54
N ARG A 35 10.95 27.66 -22.34
CA ARG A 35 11.85 27.94 -21.20
C ARG A 35 12.39 29.36 -21.27
N ARG A 36 12.82 29.82 -22.45
CA ARG A 36 13.32 31.19 -22.62
C ARG A 36 12.22 32.23 -22.42
N PHE A 37 11.00 31.95 -22.88
CA PHE A 37 9.83 32.79 -22.68
C PHE A 37 9.52 32.98 -21.19
N VAL A 38 9.47 31.87 -20.41
CA VAL A 38 9.20 31.95 -18.97
C VAL A 38 10.28 32.75 -18.24
N GLN A 39 11.55 32.56 -18.58
CA GLN A 39 12.65 33.34 -18.01
C GLN A 39 12.47 34.84 -18.26
N LEU A 40 12.25 35.22 -19.53
CA LEU A 40 12.08 36.62 -19.92
C LEU A 40 10.83 37.25 -19.27
N ALA A 41 9.73 36.51 -19.19
CA ALA A 41 8.51 37.00 -18.56
C ALA A 41 8.67 37.26 -17.06
N GLN A 42 9.50 36.44 -16.39
CA GLN A 42 9.82 36.64 -14.96
C GLN A 42 10.82 37.77 -14.73
N GLU A 43 11.71 38.05 -15.69
CA GLU A 43 12.70 39.14 -15.64
C GLU A 43 12.14 40.48 -16.16
N ALA A 44 10.94 40.49 -16.75
CA ALA A 44 10.36 41.66 -17.39
C ALA A 44 10.06 42.81 -16.42
N LEU A 45 9.83 42.52 -15.14
CA LEU A 45 9.53 43.52 -14.10
C LEU A 45 10.70 43.68 -13.12
N PRO A 46 11.06 44.93 -12.75
CA PRO A 46 11.99 45.18 -11.66
C PRO A 46 11.45 44.64 -10.33
N GLU A 47 12.32 44.15 -9.45
CA GLU A 47 11.94 43.58 -8.14
C GLU A 47 11.17 44.58 -7.24
N ASN A 48 11.33 45.89 -7.46
CA ASN A 48 10.67 46.96 -6.69
C ASN A 48 9.29 47.38 -7.25
N SER A 49 8.76 46.66 -8.24
CA SER A 49 7.45 46.99 -8.82
C SER A 49 6.29 46.55 -7.92
N SER A 50 5.17 47.28 -7.98
CA SER A 50 3.94 46.94 -7.25
C SER A 50 3.12 45.81 -7.91
N GLN A 51 3.54 45.36 -9.09
CA GLN A 51 2.89 44.32 -9.88
C GLN A 51 3.77 43.07 -9.90
N GLN A 52 3.14 41.90 -9.94
CA GLN A 52 3.83 40.62 -10.05
C GLN A 52 3.35 39.90 -11.30
N ILE A 53 4.29 39.38 -12.09
CA ILE A 53 4.00 38.54 -13.25
C ILE A 53 4.47 37.12 -12.93
N HIS A 54 3.56 36.17 -13.09
CA HIS A 54 3.87 34.75 -13.01
C HIS A 54 3.66 34.14 -14.39
N ALA A 55 4.68 33.46 -14.91
CA ALA A 55 4.66 32.81 -16.20
C ALA A 55 4.76 31.29 -16.01
N PHE A 56 4.03 30.56 -16.84
CA PHE A 56 3.97 29.10 -16.83
C PHE A 56 3.80 28.59 -18.27
N SER A 57 4.36 27.43 -18.55
CA SER A 57 4.30 26.75 -19.85
C SER A 57 4.20 25.23 -19.67
N SER A 58 3.93 24.51 -20.76
CA SER A 58 3.96 23.04 -20.72
C SER A 58 5.34 22.50 -20.32
N ALA A 59 6.43 23.12 -20.81
CA ALA A 59 7.78 22.73 -20.40
C ALA A 59 8.02 22.91 -18.90
N THR A 60 7.49 23.96 -18.26
CA THR A 60 7.63 24.12 -16.80
C THR A 60 6.84 23.08 -16.02
N LEU A 61 5.69 22.61 -16.55
CA LEU A 61 4.96 21.50 -15.94
C LEU A 61 5.78 20.21 -15.99
N ASP A 62 6.39 19.90 -17.13
CA ASP A 62 7.27 18.75 -17.30
C ASP A 62 8.49 18.83 -16.37
N ASP A 63 9.10 20.00 -16.24
CA ASP A 63 10.23 20.23 -15.33
C ASP A 63 9.81 20.01 -13.85
N VAL A 64 8.60 20.44 -13.46
CA VAL A 64 8.05 20.19 -12.11
C VAL A 64 7.77 18.70 -11.88
N LEU A 65 7.20 18.00 -12.87
CA LEU A 65 6.95 16.56 -12.78
C LEU A 65 8.27 15.76 -12.72
N HIS A 66 9.28 16.18 -13.47
CA HIS A 66 10.62 15.60 -13.41
C HIS A 66 11.25 15.83 -12.03
N ALA A 67 11.23 17.05 -11.50
CA ALA A 67 11.72 17.36 -10.15
C ALA A 67 10.95 16.58 -9.06
N PHE A 68 9.65 16.32 -9.27
CA PHE A 68 8.86 15.47 -8.40
C PHE A 68 9.26 13.99 -8.50
N SER A 69 9.79 13.53 -9.64
CA SER A 69 10.28 12.16 -9.80
C SER A 69 11.72 11.95 -9.30
N GLU A 70 12.51 13.02 -9.22
CA GLU A 70 13.90 12.96 -8.76
C GLU A 70 13.98 12.53 -7.29
N VAL A 71 14.84 11.55 -7.04
CA VAL A 71 15.09 11.02 -5.70
C VAL A 71 16.26 11.74 -5.09
N SER A 72 16.06 12.32 -3.90
CA SER A 72 17.18 12.81 -3.11
C SER A 72 17.95 11.63 -2.51
N THR A 73 19.07 11.29 -3.12
CA THR A 73 19.99 10.24 -2.63
C THR A 73 20.39 10.50 -1.17
N VAL A 74 20.55 11.77 -0.79
CA VAL A 74 20.87 12.16 0.60
C VAL A 74 19.76 11.75 1.56
N ARG A 75 18.48 11.96 1.22
CA ARG A 75 17.36 11.52 2.07
C ARG A 75 17.27 10.00 2.17
N VAL A 76 17.45 9.30 1.05
CA VAL A 76 17.43 7.83 1.03
C VAL A 76 18.54 7.28 1.91
N VAL A 77 19.80 7.62 1.61
CA VAL A 77 20.96 7.15 2.39
C VAL A 77 20.85 7.57 3.86
N GLY A 78 20.45 8.81 4.14
CA GLY A 78 20.22 9.30 5.51
C GLY A 78 19.18 8.49 6.26
N GLY A 79 18.07 8.12 5.60
CA GLY A 79 17.03 7.27 6.18
C GLY A 79 17.47 5.86 6.50
N TYR A 80 18.17 5.21 5.57
CA TYR A 80 18.73 3.87 5.82
C TYR A 80 19.79 3.91 6.94
N LEU A 81 20.64 4.93 6.97
CA LEU A 81 21.62 5.10 8.06
C LEU A 81 20.94 5.35 9.41
N LEU A 82 19.87 6.14 9.45
CA LEU A 82 19.09 6.37 10.67
C LEU A 82 18.45 5.07 11.17
N MET A 83 17.88 4.26 10.27
CA MET A 83 17.31 2.96 10.61
C MET A 83 18.39 1.99 11.11
N LEU A 84 19.56 1.96 10.46
CA LEU A 84 20.70 1.16 10.91
C LEU A 84 21.17 1.58 12.31
N ALA A 85 21.27 2.88 12.57
CA ALA A 85 21.63 3.41 13.88
C ALA A 85 20.62 2.99 14.95
N TYR A 86 19.32 3.11 14.66
CA TYR A 86 18.25 2.66 15.54
C TYR A 86 18.36 1.16 15.84
N ALA A 87 18.45 0.32 14.80
CA ALA A 87 18.57 -1.13 14.96
C ALA A 87 19.83 -1.55 15.72
N CYS A 88 20.95 -0.85 15.53
CA CYS A 88 22.15 -1.09 16.32
C CYS A 88 21.92 -0.76 17.80
N VAL A 89 21.31 0.39 18.10
CA VAL A 89 21.10 0.87 19.48
C VAL A 89 20.08 0.02 20.23
N THR A 90 18.96 -0.35 19.61
CA THR A 90 17.91 -1.15 20.27
C THR A 90 18.35 -2.57 20.56
N MET A 91 19.16 -3.16 19.68
CA MET A 91 19.67 -4.53 19.83
C MET A 91 21.03 -4.59 20.55
N LEU A 92 21.60 -3.46 20.94
CA LEU A 92 22.81 -3.43 21.78
C LEU A 92 22.44 -3.80 23.22
N ARG A 93 23.04 -4.87 23.74
CA ARG A 93 22.93 -5.22 25.17
C ARG A 93 24.25 -4.92 25.87
N TRP A 94 24.16 -4.52 27.14
CA TRP A 94 25.33 -4.18 27.96
C TRP A 94 26.26 -5.37 28.20
N ASP A 95 25.72 -6.59 28.11
CA ASP A 95 26.51 -7.82 28.13
C ASP A 95 27.16 -8.03 26.75
N CYS A 96 28.45 -7.69 26.62
CA CYS A 96 29.22 -7.75 25.38
C CYS A 96 29.20 -9.13 24.67
N GLY A 97 29.01 -10.23 25.42
CA GLY A 97 28.89 -11.59 24.87
C GLY A 97 27.48 -11.98 24.41
N GLN A 98 26.45 -11.20 24.74
CA GLN A 98 25.03 -11.43 24.40
C GLN A 98 24.42 -10.35 23.50
N SER A 99 25.20 -9.31 23.16
CA SER A 99 24.79 -8.23 22.27
C SER A 99 24.36 -8.74 20.88
N GLN A 100 23.37 -8.06 20.28
CA GLN A 100 22.74 -8.38 19.00
C GLN A 100 22.86 -7.26 17.95
N GLY A 101 23.76 -6.29 18.17
CA GLY A 101 23.90 -5.15 17.26
C GLY A 101 24.23 -5.57 15.82
N ALA A 102 25.08 -6.60 15.66
CA ALA A 102 25.43 -7.13 14.34
C ALA A 102 24.25 -7.82 13.64
N VAL A 103 23.36 -8.47 14.40
CA VAL A 103 22.13 -9.10 13.88
C VAL A 103 21.16 -8.03 13.39
N GLY A 104 20.96 -6.96 14.17
CA GLY A 104 20.13 -5.83 13.77
C GLY A 104 20.67 -5.13 12.51
N LEU A 105 21.98 -4.88 12.45
CA LEU A 105 22.65 -4.30 11.28
C LEU A 105 22.46 -5.16 10.02
N THR A 106 22.74 -6.47 10.13
CA THR A 106 22.59 -7.40 9.01
C THR A 106 21.13 -7.56 8.59
N GLY A 107 20.20 -7.52 9.55
CA GLY A 107 18.76 -7.58 9.30
C GLY A 107 18.25 -6.39 8.49
N VAL A 108 18.59 -5.16 8.89
CA VAL A 108 18.22 -3.94 8.14
C VAL A 108 18.85 -3.95 6.74
N LEU A 109 20.11 -4.38 6.61
CA LEU A 109 20.76 -4.51 5.30
C LEU A 109 20.06 -5.57 4.42
N LEU A 110 19.64 -6.68 5.01
CA LEU A 110 18.88 -7.73 4.31
C LEU A 110 17.53 -7.20 3.80
N VAL A 111 16.80 -6.44 4.62
CA VAL A 111 15.54 -5.78 4.20
C VAL A 111 15.82 -4.80 3.07
N ALA A 112 16.88 -3.99 3.17
CA ALA A 112 17.27 -3.06 2.09
C ALA A 112 17.55 -3.79 0.76
N LEU A 113 18.28 -4.92 0.82
CA LEU A 113 18.53 -5.76 -0.35
C LEU A 113 17.26 -6.41 -0.89
N ALA A 114 16.30 -6.78 -0.03
CA ALA A 114 15.01 -7.32 -0.43
C ALA A 114 14.13 -6.27 -1.13
N VAL A 115 14.17 -5.00 -0.67
CA VAL A 115 13.50 -3.88 -1.36
C VAL A 115 14.13 -3.65 -2.73
N ALA A 116 15.47 -3.62 -2.80
CA ALA A 116 16.18 -3.45 -4.07
C ALA A 116 15.89 -4.60 -5.06
N SER A 117 15.84 -5.85 -4.58
CA SER A 117 15.53 -7.01 -5.42
C SER A 117 14.07 -7.03 -5.88
N GLY A 118 13.12 -6.65 -5.01
CA GLY A 118 11.71 -6.53 -5.38
C GLY A 118 11.44 -5.46 -6.43
N LEU A 119 12.05 -4.27 -6.27
CA LEU A 119 11.96 -3.20 -7.28
C LEU A 119 12.65 -3.61 -8.59
N GLY A 120 13.82 -4.26 -8.52
CA GLY A 120 14.51 -4.81 -9.70
C GLY A 120 13.67 -5.85 -10.45
N LEU A 121 12.97 -6.73 -9.73
CA LEU A 121 12.05 -7.70 -10.32
C LEU A 121 10.87 -7.02 -11.02
N CYS A 122 10.32 -5.96 -10.43
CA CYS A 122 9.25 -5.17 -11.05
C CYS A 122 9.72 -4.48 -12.34
N ALA A 123 10.96 -3.99 -12.37
CA ALA A 123 11.57 -3.44 -13.58
C ALA A 123 11.70 -4.50 -14.68
N MET A 124 12.10 -5.73 -14.33
CA MET A 124 12.18 -6.84 -15.26
C MET A 124 10.81 -7.24 -15.84
N PHE A 125 9.73 -7.11 -15.07
CA PHE A 125 8.37 -7.34 -15.56
C PHE A 125 7.78 -6.15 -16.34
N GLY A 126 8.54 -5.07 -16.55
CA GLY A 126 8.10 -3.91 -17.31
C GLY A 126 7.09 -3.01 -16.58
N ILE A 127 7.02 -3.09 -15.25
CA ILE A 127 6.14 -2.21 -14.47
C ILE A 127 6.80 -0.83 -14.38
N ALA A 128 6.15 0.17 -14.99
CA ALA A 128 6.67 1.54 -15.03
C ALA A 128 6.84 2.14 -13.62
N PHE A 129 7.99 2.76 -13.38
CA PHE A 129 8.27 3.50 -12.15
C PHE A 129 7.57 4.86 -12.18
N ASN A 130 7.07 5.27 -11.04
CA ASN A 130 6.46 6.58 -10.83
C ASN A 130 7.12 7.30 -9.64
N ALA A 131 6.87 8.60 -9.52
CA ALA A 131 7.45 9.40 -8.45
C ALA A 131 7.11 8.89 -7.03
N ALA A 132 5.88 8.41 -6.81
CA ALA A 132 5.49 7.85 -5.52
C ALA A 132 6.27 6.55 -5.18
N THR A 133 6.55 5.71 -6.16
CA THR A 133 7.33 4.48 -6.00
C THR A 133 8.78 4.75 -5.69
N THR A 134 9.38 5.77 -6.28
CA THR A 134 10.80 6.08 -6.03
C THR A 134 10.99 6.85 -4.72
N GLN A 135 10.01 7.66 -4.31
CA GLN A 135 10.13 8.53 -3.14
C GLN A 135 9.54 7.98 -1.84
N VAL A 136 8.47 7.17 -1.90
CA VAL A 136 7.75 6.69 -0.70
C VAL A 136 8.00 5.22 -0.43
N LEU A 137 7.91 4.38 -1.47
CA LEU A 137 7.91 2.92 -1.30
C LEU A 137 9.16 2.38 -0.59
N PRO A 138 10.40 2.86 -0.83
CA PRO A 138 11.56 2.33 -0.13
C PRO A 138 11.50 2.54 1.38
N PHE A 139 11.01 3.69 1.83
CA PHE A 139 10.89 4.00 3.26
C PHE A 139 9.74 3.25 3.91
N LEU A 140 8.60 3.13 3.21
CA LEU A 140 7.45 2.37 3.69
C LEU A 140 7.79 0.87 3.81
N ALA A 141 8.40 0.30 2.78
CA ALA A 141 8.78 -1.11 2.76
C ALA A 141 9.90 -1.43 3.78
N LEU A 142 10.81 -0.48 4.01
CA LEU A 142 11.83 -0.61 5.06
C LEU A 142 11.18 -0.68 6.44
N GLY A 143 10.22 0.21 6.75
CA GLY A 143 9.50 0.20 8.03
C GLY A 143 8.79 -1.12 8.27
N ILE A 144 7.98 -1.56 7.29
CA ILE A 144 7.23 -2.84 7.37
C ILE A 144 8.18 -4.03 7.52
N GLY A 145 9.30 -4.06 6.76
CA GLY A 145 10.17 -5.23 6.77
C GLY A 145 11.11 -5.35 7.96
N VAL A 146 11.48 -4.23 8.58
CA VAL A 146 12.34 -4.22 9.76
C VAL A 146 11.58 -4.67 11.02
N ASP A 147 10.25 -4.49 11.07
CA ASP A 147 9.42 -5.01 12.17
C ASP A 147 9.55 -6.53 12.32
N ASP A 148 9.36 -7.29 11.24
CA ASP A 148 9.47 -8.77 11.28
C ASP A 148 10.86 -9.24 11.76
N VAL A 149 11.91 -8.49 11.39
CA VAL A 149 13.30 -8.73 11.85
C VAL A 149 13.44 -8.51 13.35
N PHE A 150 12.90 -7.41 13.88
CA PHE A 150 12.94 -7.12 15.32
C PHE A 150 12.13 -8.14 16.13
N LEU A 151 10.96 -8.53 15.63
CA LEU A 151 10.12 -9.55 16.26
C LEU A 151 10.86 -10.90 16.38
N LEU A 152 11.48 -11.37 15.29
CA LEU A 152 12.31 -12.60 15.29
C LEU A 152 13.51 -12.47 16.23
N ALA A 153 14.23 -11.36 16.17
CA ALA A 153 15.43 -11.12 16.99
C ALA A 153 15.08 -11.10 18.50
N HIS A 154 13.96 -10.49 18.87
CA HIS A 154 13.48 -10.46 20.25
C HIS A 154 13.03 -11.83 20.74
N ALA A 155 12.19 -12.52 19.95
CA ALA A 155 11.73 -13.88 20.27
C ALA A 155 12.89 -14.86 20.47
N PHE A 156 13.96 -14.68 19.70
CA PHE A 156 15.18 -15.46 19.82
C PHE A 156 15.89 -15.31 21.16
N THR A 157 15.93 -14.10 21.73
CA THR A 157 16.54 -13.88 23.05
C THR A 157 15.70 -14.39 24.20
N LYS A 158 14.38 -14.50 24.01
CA LYS A 158 13.43 -15.01 25.00
C LYS A 158 13.18 -16.52 24.89
N ALA A 159 13.96 -17.24 24.07
CA ALA A 159 13.86 -18.69 23.97
C ALA A 159 14.12 -19.38 25.33
N PRO A 160 13.46 -20.51 25.64
CA PRO A 160 13.54 -21.14 26.96
C PRO A 160 14.97 -21.58 27.32
N PRO A 161 15.40 -21.41 28.59
CA PRO A 161 16.66 -21.97 29.04
C PRO A 161 16.61 -23.50 28.96
N GLY A 162 17.58 -24.11 28.26
CA GLY A 162 17.70 -25.56 28.11
C GLY A 162 17.52 -26.12 26.70
N THR A 163 17.08 -25.32 25.72
CA THR A 163 17.04 -25.79 24.31
C THR A 163 18.46 -25.91 23.75
N PRO A 164 18.83 -27.03 23.10
CA PRO A 164 20.13 -27.17 22.46
C PRO A 164 20.31 -26.09 21.37
N PRO A 165 21.55 -25.62 21.13
CA PRO A 165 21.81 -24.52 20.20
C PRO A 165 21.37 -24.83 18.76
N GLN A 166 21.37 -26.11 18.37
CA GLN A 166 20.95 -26.58 17.05
C GLN A 166 19.43 -26.44 16.81
N GLU A 167 18.60 -26.56 17.86
CA GLU A 167 17.14 -26.49 17.74
C GLU A 167 16.57 -25.11 18.07
N ARG A 168 17.38 -24.22 18.66
CA ARG A 168 16.92 -22.90 19.13
C ARG A 168 16.36 -22.01 18.01
N VAL A 169 16.97 -22.05 16.82
CA VAL A 169 16.48 -21.28 15.65
C VAL A 169 15.13 -21.84 15.19
N GLY A 170 15.00 -23.16 15.10
CA GLY A 170 13.75 -23.83 14.72
C GLY A 170 12.61 -23.55 15.70
N GLU A 171 12.90 -23.56 17.01
CA GLU A 171 11.92 -23.22 18.04
C GLU A 171 11.47 -21.76 17.98
N CYS A 172 12.40 -20.85 17.72
CA CYS A 172 12.08 -19.43 17.51
C CYS A 172 11.14 -19.23 16.32
N LEU A 173 11.47 -19.86 15.19
CA LEU A 173 10.65 -19.81 13.98
C LEU A 173 9.29 -20.48 14.17
N ARG A 174 9.22 -21.58 14.94
CA ARG A 174 7.95 -22.24 15.28
C ARG A 174 7.01 -21.33 16.07
N ARG A 175 7.53 -20.52 16.99
CA ARG A 175 6.72 -19.61 17.82
C ARG A 175 6.29 -18.34 17.09
N THR A 176 7.18 -17.78 16.26
CA THR A 176 7.02 -16.42 15.73
C THR A 176 6.70 -16.41 14.24
N GLY A 177 7.12 -17.44 13.50
CA GLY A 177 6.98 -17.53 12.05
C GLY A 177 5.53 -17.59 11.56
N THR A 178 4.61 -18.17 12.34
CA THR A 178 3.17 -18.14 12.04
C THR A 178 2.63 -16.73 12.04
N SER A 179 3.06 -15.92 13.00
CA SER A 179 2.67 -14.51 13.10
C SER A 179 3.21 -13.69 11.93
N ILE A 180 4.49 -13.86 11.59
CA ILE A 180 5.15 -13.17 10.46
C ILE A 180 4.53 -13.56 9.13
N THR A 181 4.15 -14.83 8.97
CA THR A 181 3.45 -15.28 7.76
C THR A 181 2.08 -14.62 7.65
N LEU A 182 1.35 -14.50 8.76
CA LEU A 182 0.03 -13.87 8.78
C LEU A 182 0.11 -12.36 8.47
N THR A 183 1.07 -11.64 9.05
CA THR A 183 1.28 -10.20 8.75
C THR A 183 1.67 -9.99 7.29
N SER A 184 2.65 -10.76 6.79
CA SER A 184 3.12 -10.67 5.41
C SER A 184 2.05 -11.03 4.37
N VAL A 185 1.28 -12.11 4.59
CA VAL A 185 0.16 -12.49 3.70
C VAL A 185 -0.91 -11.41 3.70
N SER A 186 -1.24 -10.85 4.87
CA SER A 186 -2.22 -9.77 4.97
C SER A 186 -1.78 -8.51 4.22
N ASN A 187 -0.53 -8.10 4.38
CA ASN A 187 0.08 -6.99 3.63
C ASN A 187 0.06 -7.23 2.11
N MET A 188 0.40 -8.45 1.68
CA MET A 188 0.36 -8.83 0.26
C MET A 188 -1.06 -8.74 -0.30
N VAL A 189 -2.06 -9.26 0.40
CA VAL A 189 -3.49 -9.18 0.01
C VAL A 189 -3.98 -7.73 -0.02
N ALA A 190 -3.56 -6.90 0.95
CA ALA A 190 -3.90 -5.48 0.99
C ALA A 190 -3.38 -4.74 -0.26
N PHE A 191 -2.10 -4.90 -0.59
CA PHE A 191 -1.52 -4.27 -1.78
C PHE A 191 -2.07 -4.84 -3.10
N PHE A 192 -2.35 -6.13 -3.20
CA PHE A 192 -3.03 -6.68 -4.39
C PHE A 192 -4.47 -6.16 -4.54
N THR A 193 -5.21 -6.01 -3.45
CA THR A 193 -6.56 -5.43 -3.49
C THR A 193 -6.51 -3.95 -3.87
N ALA A 194 -5.49 -3.22 -3.42
CA ALA A 194 -5.25 -1.83 -3.84
C ALA A 194 -4.99 -1.70 -5.36
N ALA A 195 -4.44 -2.74 -6.00
CA ALA A 195 -4.20 -2.77 -7.45
C ALA A 195 -5.50 -2.87 -8.30
N LEU A 196 -6.66 -3.05 -7.67
CA LEU A 196 -7.97 -2.98 -8.33
C LEU A 196 -8.40 -1.53 -8.62
N VAL A 197 -7.74 -0.53 -8.01
CA VAL A 197 -8.01 0.87 -8.30
C VAL A 197 -7.65 1.17 -9.78
N PRO A 198 -8.55 1.78 -10.57
CA PRO A 198 -8.40 1.88 -12.03
C PRO A 198 -7.32 2.88 -12.49
N ILE A 199 -6.53 3.47 -11.58
CA ILE A 199 -5.55 4.51 -11.90
C ILE A 199 -4.19 3.86 -12.14
N PRO A 200 -3.63 3.92 -13.37
CA PRO A 200 -2.45 3.14 -13.74
C PRO A 200 -1.23 3.39 -12.86
N ALA A 201 -0.97 4.66 -12.49
CA ALA A 201 0.15 5.01 -11.63
C ALA A 201 0.04 4.33 -10.25
N LEU A 202 -1.16 4.34 -9.65
CA LEU A 202 -1.38 3.73 -8.34
C LEU A 202 -1.42 2.22 -8.38
N ARG A 203 -1.95 1.65 -9.46
CA ARG A 203 -1.88 0.22 -9.73
C ARG A 203 -0.43 -0.25 -9.82
N ALA A 204 0.44 0.48 -10.51
CA ALA A 204 1.87 0.19 -10.56
C ALA A 204 2.51 0.28 -9.17
N PHE A 205 2.20 1.34 -8.40
CA PHE A 205 2.69 1.48 -7.02
C PHE A 205 2.28 0.30 -6.12
N SER A 206 1.00 -0.09 -6.14
CA SER A 206 0.50 -1.19 -5.32
C SER A 206 1.07 -2.54 -5.73
N LEU A 207 1.26 -2.79 -7.04
CA LEU A 207 1.89 -4.02 -7.52
C LEU A 207 3.36 -4.09 -7.11
N GLN A 208 4.10 -2.99 -7.23
CA GLN A 208 5.48 -2.92 -6.77
C GLN A 208 5.59 -3.15 -5.26
N ALA A 209 4.69 -2.55 -4.47
CA ALA A 209 4.64 -2.76 -3.03
C ALA A 209 4.33 -4.22 -2.67
N ALA A 210 3.38 -4.87 -3.35
CA ALA A 210 3.07 -6.28 -3.14
C ALA A 210 4.30 -7.18 -3.39
N VAL A 211 4.99 -6.97 -4.52
CA VAL A 211 6.20 -7.74 -4.87
C VAL A 211 7.32 -7.51 -3.87
N VAL A 212 7.56 -6.26 -3.47
CA VAL A 212 8.58 -5.90 -2.47
C VAL A 212 8.29 -6.56 -1.13
N VAL A 213 7.03 -6.55 -0.65
CA VAL A 213 6.63 -7.24 0.58
C VAL A 213 6.83 -8.76 0.44
N SER A 214 6.52 -9.36 -0.71
CA SER A 214 6.77 -10.79 -0.94
C SER A 214 8.27 -11.14 -0.91
N CYS A 215 9.12 -10.31 -1.52
CA CYS A 215 10.57 -10.47 -1.47
C CYS A 215 11.10 -10.31 -0.04
N ASN A 216 10.57 -9.34 0.71
CA ASN A 216 10.93 -9.14 2.11
C ASN A 216 10.54 -10.35 2.98
N PHE A 217 9.32 -10.85 2.85
CA PHE A 217 8.86 -12.05 3.54
C PHE A 217 9.78 -13.25 3.27
N ALA A 218 10.13 -13.49 2.01
CA ALA A 218 11.04 -14.57 1.63
C ALA A 218 12.43 -14.39 2.27
N ALA A 219 12.98 -13.16 2.27
CA ALA A 219 14.26 -12.87 2.89
C ALA A 219 14.24 -13.08 4.41
N VAL A 220 13.20 -12.60 5.10
CA VAL A 220 13.08 -12.71 6.56
C VAL A 220 12.78 -14.14 7.02
N VAL A 221 12.02 -14.94 6.28
CA VAL A 221 11.73 -16.34 6.67
C VAL A 221 12.84 -17.32 6.27
N LEU A 222 13.55 -17.07 5.17
CA LEU A 222 14.56 -18.01 4.66
C LEU A 222 16.00 -17.63 5.06
N ILE A 223 16.39 -16.36 4.86
CA ILE A 223 17.77 -15.91 4.98
C ILE A 223 18.07 -15.44 6.41
N PHE A 224 17.15 -14.70 7.03
CA PHE A 224 17.40 -14.15 8.38
C PHE A 224 17.60 -15.22 9.48
N PRO A 225 16.91 -16.38 9.49
CA PRO A 225 17.20 -17.45 10.45
C PRO A 225 18.61 -18.03 10.30
N ALA A 226 19.17 -18.02 9.08
CA ALA A 226 20.57 -18.40 8.87
C ALA A 226 21.54 -17.38 9.52
N VAL A 227 21.21 -16.08 9.45
CA VAL A 227 21.96 -15.03 10.17
C VAL A 227 21.90 -15.24 11.69
N LEU A 228 20.72 -15.57 12.24
CA LEU A 228 20.56 -15.91 13.65
C LEU A 228 21.36 -17.15 14.04
N SER A 229 21.44 -18.16 13.17
CA SER A 229 22.26 -19.36 13.39
C SER A 229 23.75 -19.04 13.42
N LEU A 230 24.23 -18.15 12.55
CA LEU A 230 25.63 -17.69 12.56
C LEU A 230 25.93 -16.88 13.83
N ASP A 231 25.00 -16.05 14.29
CA ASP A 231 25.14 -15.32 15.54
C ASP A 231 25.20 -16.25 16.77
N LEU A 232 24.43 -17.35 16.80
CA LEU A 232 24.57 -18.35 17.86
C LEU A 232 25.95 -18.98 17.90
N CYS A 233 26.51 -19.30 16.74
CA CYS A 233 27.86 -19.84 16.65
C CYS A 233 28.88 -18.82 17.21
N ARG A 234 28.74 -17.54 16.85
CA ARG A 234 29.57 -16.44 17.37
C ARG A 234 29.47 -16.33 18.90
N ARG A 235 28.25 -16.36 19.47
CA ARG A 235 28.04 -16.27 20.93
C ARG A 235 28.56 -17.50 21.67
N HIS A 236 28.44 -18.68 21.08
CA HIS A 236 29.03 -19.90 21.62
C HIS A 236 30.56 -19.77 21.73
N HIS A 237 31.20 -19.10 20.77
CA HIS A 237 32.63 -18.80 20.79
C HIS A 237 33.01 -17.50 21.55
N GLN A 238 32.08 -16.83 22.23
CA GLN A 238 32.31 -15.62 23.06
C GLN A 238 33.08 -14.48 22.35
N ARG A 239 32.80 -14.28 21.05
CA ARG A 239 33.45 -13.25 20.23
C ARG A 239 32.68 -11.92 20.27
N LEU A 240 33.38 -10.82 20.03
CA LEU A 240 32.77 -9.49 19.93
C LEU A 240 31.78 -9.37 18.75
N ASP A 241 30.86 -8.41 18.88
CA ASP A 241 29.69 -8.24 18.00
C ASP A 241 30.04 -7.60 16.64
N MET A 242 30.69 -6.43 16.64
CA MET A 242 31.03 -5.68 15.41
C MET A 242 32.36 -6.09 14.77
N PHE A 243 33.23 -6.79 15.52
CA PHE A 243 34.53 -7.28 15.06
C PHE A 243 34.72 -8.76 15.46
N CYS A 244 34.08 -9.64 14.68
CA CYS A 244 33.97 -11.11 14.90
C CYS A 244 35.30 -11.88 15.03
N CYS A 245 36.45 -11.22 14.92
CA CYS A 245 37.79 -11.79 15.04
C CYS A 245 38.40 -11.64 16.45
N PHE A 246 37.86 -10.75 17.30
CA PHE A 246 38.41 -10.49 18.64
C PHE A 246 37.52 -11.12 19.73
N SER A 247 38.16 -11.75 20.72
CA SER A 247 37.48 -12.31 21.90
C SER A 247 37.01 -11.19 22.84
N SER A 248 35.86 -11.38 23.49
CA SER A 248 35.32 -10.38 24.42
C SER A 248 36.24 -10.16 25.64
N PRO A 249 36.69 -8.91 25.92
CA PRO A 249 37.52 -8.60 27.08
C PRO A 249 36.77 -8.80 28.41
N CYS A 250 35.44 -8.92 28.39
CA CYS A 250 34.64 -9.22 29.58
C CYS A 250 34.82 -10.66 30.10
N SER A 251 35.44 -11.58 29.34
CA SER A 251 35.76 -12.93 29.84
C SER A 251 37.09 -13.01 30.61
N ALA A 252 37.89 -11.93 30.63
CA ALA A 252 39.22 -11.91 31.26
C ALA A 252 39.21 -11.58 32.77
N GLN A 253 38.04 -11.50 33.43
CA GLN A 253 37.96 -11.53 34.89
C GLN A 253 37.71 -12.95 35.41
N VAL A 254 38.57 -13.89 35.01
CA VAL A 254 38.83 -15.06 35.84
C VAL A 254 40.00 -14.64 36.75
N ILE A 255 39.75 -14.53 38.05
CA ILE A 255 40.81 -14.36 39.04
C ILE A 255 41.71 -15.60 38.94
N GLN A 256 42.83 -15.46 38.23
CA GLN A 256 43.93 -16.41 38.32
C GLN A 256 44.58 -16.22 39.68
N ILE A 257 44.26 -17.09 40.64
CA ILE A 257 45.12 -17.27 41.81
C ILE A 257 46.36 -18.01 41.31
N LEU A 258 47.40 -17.26 40.96
CA LEU A 258 48.73 -17.80 40.74
C LEU A 258 49.31 -18.18 42.13
N PRO A 259 49.74 -19.44 42.37
CA PRO A 259 50.37 -19.77 43.63
C PRO A 259 51.76 -19.13 43.65
N GLN A 260 51.95 -18.18 44.55
CA GLN A 260 53.23 -17.54 44.79
C GLN A 260 54.10 -18.49 45.62
N GLU A 261 55.22 -18.91 45.01
CA GLU A 261 56.35 -19.62 45.61
C GLU A 261 56.74 -19.01 46.98
N LEU A 262 56.67 -19.81 48.04
CA LEU A 262 57.36 -19.52 49.30
C LEU A 262 57.75 -20.82 50.04
N GLY A 263 59.05 -21.13 49.96
CA GLY A 263 59.86 -21.56 51.11
C GLY A 263 59.60 -22.92 51.76
N GLU A 264 60.49 -23.86 51.45
CA GLU A 264 60.95 -25.01 52.26
C GLU A 264 60.31 -25.24 53.66
N ARG A 265 59.58 -26.36 53.81
CA ARG A 265 59.70 -27.26 54.98
C ARG A 265 58.99 -28.61 54.73
N THR A 266 59.77 -29.66 54.86
CA THR A 266 59.46 -31.10 54.71
C THR A 266 58.79 -31.69 55.95
N ILE A 267 57.56 -32.24 55.85
CA ILE A 267 56.93 -33.25 56.77
C ILE A 267 55.85 -34.05 55.97
N PRO A 268 55.60 -35.36 56.23
CA PRO A 268 55.40 -36.36 55.16
C PRO A 268 53.95 -36.68 54.75
N MET A 269 53.89 -37.36 53.60
CA MET A 269 52.77 -38.04 52.93
C MET A 269 51.66 -38.64 53.80
N GLY A 270 50.41 -38.41 53.37
CA GLY A 270 49.27 -39.29 53.59
C GLY A 270 48.41 -39.35 52.32
N ILE A 271 48.63 -40.36 51.47
CA ILE A 271 47.83 -40.61 50.27
C ILE A 271 46.49 -41.20 50.72
N ALA A 272 45.40 -40.45 50.59
CA ALA A 272 44.05 -41.00 50.69
C ALA A 272 43.60 -41.48 49.30
N HIS A 273 43.51 -42.80 49.12
CA HIS A 273 42.91 -43.41 47.93
C HIS A 273 41.40 -43.18 47.93
N LEU A 274 40.88 -42.56 46.87
CA LEU A 274 39.46 -42.55 46.55
C LEU A 274 39.11 -43.86 45.84
N ILE A 275 38.45 -44.79 46.52
CA ILE A 275 37.89 -46.00 45.90
C ILE A 275 36.43 -45.70 45.53
N THR A 276 36.13 -45.63 44.24
CA THR A 276 34.76 -45.57 43.73
C THR A 276 34.24 -46.99 43.49
N THR A 277 33.25 -47.43 44.26
CA THR A 277 32.52 -48.67 43.95
C THR A 277 31.33 -48.32 43.04
N VAL A 278 31.28 -48.94 41.86
CA VAL A 278 30.19 -48.80 40.89
C VAL A 278 29.20 -49.94 41.08
N GLN A 279 27.95 -49.64 41.43
CA GLN A 279 26.85 -50.60 41.32
C GLN A 279 26.02 -50.26 40.08
N ALA A 280 25.95 -51.21 39.13
CA ALA A 280 25.14 -51.10 37.93
C ALA A 280 23.76 -51.73 38.17
N PHE A 281 22.69 -51.07 37.72
CA PHE A 281 21.35 -51.65 37.64
C PHE A 281 20.96 -51.84 36.17
N THR A 282 20.50 -53.03 35.81
CA THR A 282 19.92 -53.34 34.50
C THR A 282 18.40 -53.35 34.61
N HIS A 283 17.71 -52.68 33.68
CA HIS A 283 16.26 -52.79 33.54
C HIS A 283 15.94 -53.44 32.19
N CYS A 284 15.05 -54.44 32.18
CA CYS A 284 14.51 -55.03 30.95
C CYS A 284 13.11 -54.49 30.71
N GLU A 285 12.82 -54.07 29.48
CA GLU A 285 11.48 -53.68 29.02
C GLU A 285 10.93 -54.79 28.11
N ALA A 286 9.70 -55.24 28.37
CA ALA A 286 9.20 -56.54 27.89
C ALA A 286 8.75 -56.59 26.41
N SER A 287 9.24 -55.74 25.50
CA SER A 287 8.85 -55.86 24.07
C SER A 287 9.83 -55.39 22.99
N SER A 288 11.12 -55.15 23.28
CA SER A 288 12.09 -54.85 22.20
C SER A 288 13.55 -55.21 22.58
N GLN A 289 14.26 -55.90 21.69
CA GLN A 289 15.63 -56.42 21.89
C GLN A 289 16.74 -55.35 21.82
N HIS A 290 16.71 -54.31 22.66
CA HIS A 290 17.85 -53.41 22.86
C HIS A 290 18.05 -53.08 24.35
N VAL A 291 19.27 -53.27 24.85
CA VAL A 291 19.69 -52.94 26.22
C VAL A 291 20.40 -51.59 26.20
N VAL A 292 19.89 -50.60 26.94
CA VAL A 292 20.55 -49.29 27.12
C VAL A 292 20.86 -49.10 28.60
N ALA A 293 22.13 -48.86 28.93
CA ALA A 293 22.58 -48.50 30.28
C ALA A 293 22.66 -46.97 30.41
N VAL A 294 21.97 -46.39 31.38
CA VAL A 294 22.03 -44.95 31.68
C VAL A 294 22.60 -44.75 33.08
N LEU A 295 23.66 -43.95 33.19
CA LEU A 295 24.35 -43.58 34.44
C LEU A 295 23.93 -42.17 34.89
N PRO A 296 23.16 -42.00 35.99
CA PRO A 296 23.00 -40.71 36.63
C PRO A 296 24.02 -40.54 37.78
N PRO A 297 24.67 -39.37 37.95
CA PRO A 297 25.49 -39.09 39.12
C PRO A 297 24.59 -38.62 40.26
N GLN A 298 24.49 -39.39 41.34
CA GLN A 298 24.02 -38.88 42.63
C GLN A 298 25.13 -39.07 43.68
N ALA A 299 25.71 -37.97 44.13
CA ALA A 299 26.53 -37.95 45.34
C ALA A 299 25.60 -37.86 46.54
N HIS A 300 25.63 -38.84 47.43
CA HIS A 300 25.02 -38.75 48.75
C HIS A 300 26.12 -38.70 49.80
N LEU A 301 26.15 -37.61 50.58
CA LEU A 301 26.99 -37.48 51.76
C LEU A 301 26.27 -38.16 52.93
N MET A 302 26.79 -39.30 53.37
CA MET A 302 26.35 -39.96 54.60
C MET A 302 27.29 -39.54 55.75
N PRO A 303 26.77 -39.08 56.91
CA PRO A 303 27.62 -38.75 58.04
C PRO A 303 28.10 -40.03 58.74
N PRO A 304 29.33 -40.06 59.30
CA PRO A 304 29.81 -41.23 60.03
C PRO A 304 29.16 -41.32 61.42
N ALA A 305 29.07 -42.56 61.90
CA ALA A 305 28.43 -42.95 63.15
C ALA A 305 29.10 -42.35 64.40
N SER A 306 28.29 -41.87 65.34
CA SER A 306 28.71 -41.48 66.68
C SER A 306 28.61 -42.67 67.65
N ALA A 307 29.69 -42.94 68.40
CA ALA A 307 29.63 -43.64 69.68
C ALA A 307 30.40 -42.83 70.75
N PRO A 308 30.01 -42.91 72.03
CA PRO A 308 30.08 -41.81 72.97
C PRO A 308 31.18 -41.98 74.04
N LEU A 309 31.47 -40.90 74.78
CA LEU A 309 31.87 -40.82 76.20
C LEU A 309 32.95 -39.77 76.49
N ALA A 310 32.58 -38.94 77.47
CA ALA A 310 33.39 -38.37 78.56
C ALA A 310 33.56 -36.84 78.53
N SER A 311 32.76 -36.26 79.41
CA SER A 311 32.75 -34.93 80.00
C SER A 311 34.00 -34.64 80.85
N GLU A 312 34.51 -33.40 80.80
CA GLU A 312 34.55 -32.47 81.94
C GLU A 312 35.51 -31.29 81.67
N LEU A 313 34.93 -30.09 81.78
CA LEU A 313 35.49 -28.86 82.34
C LEU A 313 36.97 -28.50 82.07
N PHE A 314 37.18 -27.63 81.08
CA PHE A 314 37.98 -26.41 81.26
C PHE A 314 37.45 -25.36 80.30
N SER A 315 36.99 -24.23 80.85
CA SER A 315 36.80 -22.99 80.12
C SER A 315 38.16 -22.28 80.00
N PRO A 316 38.63 -22.02 78.77
CA PRO A 316 39.39 -20.82 78.52
C PRO A 316 38.84 -20.04 77.32
N ARG A 317 38.89 -18.72 77.52
CA ARG A 317 38.97 -17.66 76.52
C ARG A 317 39.55 -18.09 75.16
N GLU A 318 38.93 -17.51 74.14
CA GLU A 318 39.55 -17.06 72.87
C GLU A 318 40.26 -18.17 72.08
N SER A 319 39.44 -18.96 71.37
CA SER A 319 39.92 -19.76 70.25
C SER A 319 39.97 -18.88 69.00
N THR A 320 41.12 -18.94 68.33
CA THR A 320 41.60 -18.22 67.13
C THR A 320 40.75 -18.37 65.85
N ARG A 321 39.44 -18.64 65.98
CA ARG A 321 38.45 -18.56 64.91
C ARG A 321 37.82 -17.18 64.75
N ASP A 322 37.93 -16.31 65.76
CA ASP A 322 37.40 -14.94 65.73
C ASP A 322 38.40 -13.86 65.28
N LEU A 323 39.67 -14.22 64.98
CA LEU A 323 40.65 -13.27 64.40
C LEU A 323 40.80 -13.39 62.87
N LEU A 324 40.20 -14.41 62.25
CA LEU A 324 40.07 -14.48 60.78
C LEU A 324 38.68 -14.03 60.28
N SER A 325 37.72 -13.81 61.18
CA SER A 325 36.42 -13.20 60.88
C SER A 325 36.38 -11.68 61.13
N GLN A 326 37.40 -11.12 61.81
CA GLN A 326 37.47 -9.69 62.16
C GLN A 326 38.52 -8.90 61.36
N GLU A 327 39.31 -9.55 60.50
CA GLU A 327 40.29 -8.91 59.61
C GLU A 327 39.90 -8.95 58.12
N GLU A 328 38.64 -9.27 57.80
CA GLU A 328 38.00 -8.91 56.52
C GLU A 328 36.99 -7.77 56.66
N ASP A 329 36.76 -7.25 57.88
CA ASP A 329 35.79 -6.16 58.13
C ASP A 329 36.43 -4.76 58.20
N SER A 330 37.71 -4.62 57.79
CA SER A 330 38.40 -3.31 57.72
C SER A 330 39.09 -2.99 56.38
N ARG A 331 38.79 -3.76 55.33
CA ARG A 331 38.92 -3.31 53.93
C ARG A 331 37.71 -3.74 53.10
N GLN A 332 36.51 -3.36 53.55
CA GLN A 332 35.38 -3.17 52.66
C GLN A 332 35.69 -2.01 51.69
N LYS A 333 36.48 -2.29 50.64
CA LYS A 333 36.26 -1.61 49.36
C LYS A 333 34.97 -2.23 48.86
N ALA A 334 33.90 -1.45 49.00
CA ALA A 334 32.55 -1.78 48.57
C ALA A 334 32.59 -2.66 47.31
N PRO A 335 31.88 -3.80 47.25
CA PRO A 335 31.56 -4.36 45.95
C PRO A 335 30.83 -3.22 45.25
N LEU A 336 31.42 -2.73 44.16
CA LEU A 336 30.76 -1.77 43.30
C LEU A 336 29.54 -2.51 42.77
N GLN A 337 28.43 -2.43 43.50
CA GLN A 337 27.12 -2.68 42.95
C GLN A 337 27.11 -1.88 41.66
N PRO A 338 26.82 -2.50 40.51
CA PRO A 338 26.49 -1.69 39.34
C PRO A 338 25.42 -0.70 39.81
N PRO A 339 25.57 0.61 39.53
CA PRO A 339 24.68 1.60 40.10
C PRO A 339 23.23 1.18 39.80
N PRO A 340 22.25 1.46 40.69
CA PRO A 340 20.84 1.26 40.39
C PRO A 340 20.40 2.35 39.40
N ARG A 341 20.99 2.37 38.21
CA ARG A 341 20.41 3.02 37.04
C ARG A 341 19.47 1.99 36.47
N ALA A 342 18.20 2.17 36.82
CA ALA A 342 17.05 1.40 36.40
C ALA A 342 17.28 0.67 35.06
N CYS A 343 17.28 -0.66 35.09
CA CYS A 343 17.18 -1.46 33.89
C CYS A 343 15.72 -1.32 33.41
N TRP A 344 15.44 -0.28 32.63
CA TRP A 344 14.15 -0.06 31.96
C TRP A 344 14.02 -1.10 30.85
N ASP A 345 13.67 -2.33 31.20
CA ASP A 345 13.20 -3.32 30.22
C ASP A 345 11.73 -3.05 29.93
N LEU A 346 11.39 -2.79 28.65
CA LEU A 346 10.01 -2.53 28.21
C LEU A 346 9.05 -3.65 28.63
N ALA A 347 9.53 -4.90 28.65
CA ALA A 347 8.71 -6.03 29.09
C ALA A 347 8.38 -5.94 30.59
N ARG A 348 9.32 -5.48 31.41
CA ARG A 348 9.12 -5.27 32.85
C ARG A 348 8.16 -4.11 33.12
N PHE A 349 8.24 -3.03 32.34
CA PHE A 349 7.27 -1.95 32.38
C PHE A 349 5.86 -2.44 32.02
N ALA A 350 5.74 -3.21 30.94
CA ALA A 350 4.47 -3.79 30.50
C ALA A 350 3.83 -4.65 31.59
N ARG A 351 4.62 -5.53 32.23
CA ARG A 351 4.15 -6.42 33.31
C ARG A 351 3.80 -5.68 34.59
N CYS A 352 4.67 -4.78 35.06
CA CYS A 352 4.57 -4.22 36.41
C CYS A 352 3.66 -3.00 36.49
N HIS A 353 3.53 -2.22 35.42
CA HIS A 353 2.79 -0.94 35.44
C HIS A 353 1.63 -0.94 34.45
N PHE A 354 1.87 -1.32 33.19
CA PHE A 354 0.88 -1.16 32.11
C PHE A 354 -0.28 -2.17 32.18
N ALA A 355 0.02 -3.48 32.23
CA ALA A 355 -1.00 -4.53 32.25
C ALA A 355 -1.91 -4.48 33.51
N PRO A 356 -1.39 -4.27 34.74
CA PRO A 356 -2.22 -4.17 35.92
C PRO A 356 -3.16 -2.96 35.88
N LEU A 357 -2.71 -1.83 35.33
CA LEU A 357 -3.52 -0.62 35.16
C LEU A 357 -4.62 -0.84 34.12
N LEU A 358 -4.28 -1.38 32.95
CA LEU A 358 -5.18 -1.57 31.82
C LEU A 358 -6.31 -2.57 32.13
N LEU A 359 -6.01 -3.61 32.90
CA LEU A 359 -6.94 -4.71 33.18
C LEU A 359 -7.84 -4.50 34.41
N GLN A 360 -7.77 -3.35 35.07
CA GLN A 360 -8.73 -2.97 36.12
C GLN A 360 -10.12 -2.70 35.52
N SER A 361 -11.18 -3.08 36.23
CA SER A 361 -12.56 -2.97 35.72
C SER A 361 -12.97 -1.54 35.38
N HIS A 362 -12.52 -0.54 36.16
CA HIS A 362 -12.79 0.88 35.89
C HIS A 362 -12.03 1.38 34.64
N THR A 363 -10.74 1.03 34.53
CA THR A 363 -9.91 1.41 33.38
C THR A 363 -10.44 0.82 32.07
N LYS A 364 -10.91 -0.44 32.08
CA LYS A 364 -11.55 -1.05 30.90
C LYS A 364 -12.76 -0.26 30.42
N GLY A 365 -13.62 0.15 31.35
CA GLY A 365 -14.78 0.99 31.02
C GLY A 365 -14.36 2.33 30.42
N LEU A 366 -13.34 2.98 31.00
CA LEU A 366 -12.81 4.24 30.50
C LEU A 366 -12.21 4.11 29.09
N VAL A 367 -11.44 3.04 28.82
CA VAL A 367 -10.87 2.76 27.50
C VAL A 367 -11.97 2.56 26.45
N LEU A 368 -13.02 1.79 26.75
CA LEU A 368 -14.13 1.58 25.81
C LEU A 368 -14.89 2.88 25.51
N VAL A 369 -15.13 3.71 26.53
CA VAL A 369 -15.75 5.04 26.35
C VAL A 369 -14.85 5.95 25.52
N PHE A 370 -13.54 5.95 25.78
CA PHE A 370 -12.57 6.74 25.02
C PHE A 370 -12.50 6.32 23.55
N SER A 371 -12.39 5.02 23.27
CA SER A 371 -12.40 4.50 21.89
C SER A 371 -13.75 4.75 21.20
N GLY A 372 -14.87 4.65 21.91
CA GLY A 372 -16.19 5.00 21.36
C GLY A 372 -16.32 6.50 21.04
N ALA A 373 -15.78 7.37 21.89
CA ALA A 373 -15.75 8.82 21.64
C ALA A 373 -14.82 9.16 20.46
N LEU A 374 -13.66 8.51 20.36
CA LEU A 374 -12.73 8.66 19.24
C LEU A 374 -13.35 8.22 17.92
N LEU A 375 -14.08 7.11 17.90
CA LEU A 375 -14.86 6.68 16.74
C LEU A 375 -15.95 7.70 16.39
N GLY A 376 -16.71 8.19 17.37
CA GLY A 376 -17.76 9.19 17.14
C GLY A 376 -17.21 10.49 16.55
N LEU A 377 -16.09 10.97 17.08
CA LEU A 377 -15.38 12.13 16.55
C LEU A 377 -14.87 11.88 15.13
N SER A 378 -14.36 10.68 14.88
CA SER A 378 -13.85 10.30 13.56
C SER A 378 -14.95 10.15 12.52
N LEU A 379 -16.14 9.64 12.90
CA LEU A 379 -17.32 9.63 12.03
C LEU A 379 -17.75 11.04 11.66
N TYR A 380 -17.65 12.01 12.59
CA TYR A 380 -17.84 13.42 12.27
C TYR A 380 -16.75 13.92 11.30
N GLY A 381 -15.48 13.60 11.55
CA GLY A 381 -14.37 13.92 10.64
C GLY A 381 -14.56 13.35 9.23
N ALA A 382 -15.10 12.14 9.11
CA ALA A 382 -15.40 11.49 7.84
C ALA A 382 -16.42 12.28 6.99
N THR A 383 -17.34 13.01 7.63
CA THR A 383 -18.29 13.90 6.92
C THR A 383 -17.64 15.18 6.38
N LEU A 384 -16.47 15.56 6.90
CA LEU A 384 -15.73 16.74 6.47
C LEU A 384 -14.80 16.46 5.28
N VAL A 385 -14.62 15.19 4.90
CA VAL A 385 -13.73 14.80 3.80
C VAL A 385 -14.31 15.23 2.46
N GLN A 386 -13.61 16.17 1.82
CA GLN A 386 -13.89 16.63 0.46
C GLN A 386 -13.12 15.80 -0.57
N ASP A 387 -13.67 15.65 -1.77
CA ASP A 387 -13.00 14.93 -2.87
C ASP A 387 -12.10 15.87 -3.68
N GLY A 388 -11.00 15.33 -4.20
CA GLY A 388 -10.16 16.02 -5.19
C GLY A 388 -8.68 16.11 -4.83
N LEU A 389 -7.92 16.55 -5.82
CA LEU A 389 -6.51 16.92 -5.68
C LEU A 389 -6.23 18.02 -6.70
N ALA A 390 -5.87 19.22 -6.23
CA ALA A 390 -5.51 20.29 -7.15
C ALA A 390 -4.04 20.13 -7.57
N LEU A 391 -3.73 20.49 -8.82
CA LEU A 391 -2.33 20.48 -9.29
C LEU A 391 -1.43 21.39 -8.44
N ALA A 392 -1.99 22.50 -7.94
CA ALA A 392 -1.31 23.41 -7.00
C ALA A 392 -0.88 22.73 -5.69
N ASP A 393 -1.56 21.65 -5.26
CA ASP A 393 -1.19 20.90 -4.05
C ASP A 393 0.05 20.01 -4.28
N VAL A 394 0.37 19.68 -5.53
CA VAL A 394 1.55 18.86 -5.91
C VAL A 394 2.80 19.73 -6.00
N VAL A 395 2.67 20.98 -6.45
CA VAL A 395 3.80 21.91 -6.60
C VAL A 395 4.27 22.43 -5.24
N PRO A 396 5.59 22.48 -4.95
CA PRO A 396 6.12 23.03 -3.71
C PRO A 396 5.63 24.45 -3.43
N ARG A 397 5.29 24.74 -2.17
CA ARG A 397 4.89 26.09 -1.76
C ARG A 397 6.09 27.03 -1.83
N GLY A 398 5.81 28.30 -2.17
CA GLY A 398 6.84 29.35 -2.26
C GLY A 398 7.56 29.41 -3.60
N THR A 399 7.22 28.56 -4.58
CA THR A 399 7.74 28.68 -5.95
C THR A 399 6.84 29.56 -6.82
N LYS A 400 7.40 30.10 -7.92
CA LYS A 400 6.66 30.96 -8.85
C LYS A 400 5.56 30.18 -9.58
N GLU A 401 5.79 28.89 -9.83
CA GLU A 401 4.85 27.98 -10.48
C GLU A 401 3.63 27.74 -9.59
N HIS A 402 3.83 27.55 -8.27
CA HIS A 402 2.72 27.43 -7.32
C HIS A 402 1.89 28.72 -7.26
N ALA A 403 2.55 29.90 -7.27
CA ALA A 403 1.88 31.19 -7.32
C ALA A 403 1.05 31.37 -8.61
N PHE A 404 1.58 30.95 -9.75
CA PHE A 404 0.84 30.94 -11.01
C PHE A 404 -0.41 30.06 -10.93
N LEU A 405 -0.26 28.79 -10.55
CA LEU A 405 -1.37 27.83 -10.54
C LEU A 405 -2.46 28.21 -9.53
N SER A 406 -2.08 28.71 -8.36
CA SER A 406 -3.05 29.21 -7.37
C SER A 406 -3.80 30.44 -7.86
N THR A 407 -3.13 31.35 -8.58
CA THR A 407 -3.76 32.53 -9.21
C THR A 407 -4.67 32.11 -10.37
N GLN A 408 -4.24 31.17 -11.20
CA GLN A 408 -5.03 30.62 -12.30
C GLN A 408 -6.31 29.96 -11.78
N LEU A 409 -6.22 29.08 -10.78
CA LEU A 409 -7.40 28.43 -10.18
C LEU A 409 -8.36 29.44 -9.53
N ARG A 410 -7.83 30.52 -8.95
CA ARG A 410 -8.63 31.53 -8.24
C ARG A 410 -9.37 32.48 -9.19
N TYR A 411 -8.74 32.91 -10.27
CA TYR A 411 -9.27 33.98 -11.14
C TYR A 411 -9.66 33.50 -12.54
N PHE A 412 -9.00 32.47 -13.07
CA PHE A 412 -9.12 32.01 -14.45
C PHE A 412 -9.52 30.53 -14.51
N SER A 413 -10.67 30.20 -13.90
CA SER A 413 -11.29 28.87 -13.98
C SER A 413 -11.99 28.65 -15.33
N LEU A 414 -11.27 28.87 -16.43
CA LEU A 414 -11.71 28.68 -17.80
C LEU A 414 -11.01 27.46 -18.40
N TYR A 415 -11.80 26.54 -18.94
CA TYR A 415 -11.29 25.30 -19.54
C TYR A 415 -11.82 25.13 -20.96
N GLU A 416 -10.92 24.98 -21.91
CA GLU A 416 -11.25 24.61 -23.29
C GLU A 416 -11.64 23.14 -23.34
N VAL A 417 -12.82 22.88 -23.88
CA VAL A 417 -13.34 21.53 -24.08
C VAL A 417 -13.93 21.40 -25.47
N ALA A 418 -13.90 20.20 -26.02
CA ALA A 418 -14.45 19.92 -27.33
C ALA A 418 -15.44 18.77 -27.21
N LEU A 419 -16.62 18.94 -27.78
CA LEU A 419 -17.55 17.85 -27.98
C LEU A 419 -17.24 17.18 -29.31
N VAL A 420 -16.77 15.94 -29.27
CA VAL A 420 -16.30 15.21 -30.46
C VAL A 420 -17.37 14.22 -30.89
N THR A 421 -17.72 14.23 -32.17
CA THR A 421 -18.56 13.22 -32.81
C THR A 421 -17.69 12.16 -33.50
N GLN A 422 -18.07 10.90 -33.34
CA GLN A 422 -17.36 9.74 -33.90
C GLN A 422 -17.95 9.34 -35.26
N GLY A 423 -17.22 8.51 -36.01
CA GLY A 423 -17.74 7.86 -37.21
C GLY A 423 -18.81 6.81 -36.88
N GLY A 424 -19.46 6.29 -37.93
CA GLY A 424 -20.45 5.22 -37.81
C GLY A 424 -21.91 5.68 -37.81
N PHE A 425 -22.16 6.98 -38.02
CA PHE A 425 -23.50 7.50 -38.33
C PHE A 425 -23.44 8.50 -39.50
N ASP A 426 -24.60 8.72 -40.13
CA ASP A 426 -24.70 9.62 -41.28
C ASP A 426 -24.94 11.07 -40.82
N TYR A 427 -23.95 11.94 -41.03
CA TYR A 427 -24.02 13.36 -40.69
C TYR A 427 -25.09 14.09 -41.49
N ALA A 428 -25.32 13.67 -42.74
CA ALA A 428 -26.25 14.31 -43.65
C ALA A 428 -27.71 14.16 -43.18
N HIS A 429 -28.07 12.96 -42.68
CA HIS A 429 -29.41 12.69 -42.16
C HIS A 429 -29.58 13.06 -40.67
N SER A 430 -28.49 13.14 -39.90
CA SER A 430 -28.53 13.36 -38.44
C SER A 430 -28.38 14.83 -38.01
N GLN A 431 -28.53 15.79 -38.94
CA GLN A 431 -28.34 17.22 -38.67
C GLN A 431 -29.18 17.75 -37.49
N ARG A 432 -30.46 17.34 -37.39
CA ARG A 432 -31.34 17.74 -36.27
C ARG A 432 -30.79 17.26 -34.92
N ALA A 433 -30.35 16.00 -34.84
CA ALA A 433 -29.77 15.45 -33.63
C ALA A 433 -28.44 16.13 -33.25
N LEU A 434 -27.64 16.58 -34.24
CA LEU A 434 -26.44 17.38 -34.01
C LEU A 434 -26.75 18.77 -33.45
N PHE A 435 -27.78 19.44 -33.97
CA PHE A 435 -28.25 20.72 -33.42
C PHE A 435 -28.77 20.57 -32.00
N ASP A 436 -29.61 19.55 -31.74
CA ASP A 436 -30.13 19.24 -30.41
C ASP A 436 -29.01 18.93 -29.41
N LEU A 437 -28.01 18.15 -29.82
CA LEU A 437 -26.84 17.84 -29.00
C LEU A 437 -26.06 19.11 -28.64
N HIS A 438 -25.80 19.99 -29.61
CA HIS A 438 -25.13 21.27 -29.37
C HIS A 438 -25.93 22.17 -28.43
N GLN A 439 -27.26 22.22 -28.60
CA GLN A 439 -28.14 23.02 -27.75
C GLN A 439 -28.18 22.47 -26.31
N ARG A 440 -28.25 21.15 -26.12
CA ARG A 440 -28.21 20.54 -24.77
C ARG A 440 -26.87 20.78 -24.10
N PHE A 441 -25.77 20.61 -24.83
CA PHE A 441 -24.45 20.87 -24.27
C PHE A 441 -24.26 22.35 -23.91
N SER A 442 -24.71 23.28 -24.77
CA SER A 442 -24.62 24.73 -24.47
C SER A 442 -25.53 25.18 -23.32
N SER A 443 -26.58 24.41 -23.00
CA SER A 443 -27.45 24.66 -21.85
C SER A 443 -26.84 24.28 -20.50
N LEU A 444 -25.70 23.58 -20.49
CA LEU A 444 -25.01 23.23 -19.25
C LEU A 444 -24.55 24.49 -18.52
N LYS A 445 -24.82 24.57 -17.21
CA LYS A 445 -24.47 25.71 -16.35
C LYS A 445 -22.98 26.08 -16.41
N ALA A 446 -22.11 25.08 -16.56
CA ALA A 446 -20.67 25.28 -16.65
C ALA A 446 -20.21 25.86 -17.98
N VAL A 447 -20.99 25.73 -19.07
CA VAL A 447 -20.60 26.29 -20.37
C VAL A 447 -20.76 27.80 -20.33
N LEU A 448 -19.72 28.51 -20.77
CA LEU A 448 -19.74 29.96 -20.86
C LEU A 448 -20.83 30.38 -21.86
N PRO A 449 -21.87 31.11 -21.42
CA PRO A 449 -22.93 31.51 -22.32
C PRO A 449 -22.38 32.49 -23.36
N SER A 450 -22.70 32.25 -24.63
CA SER A 450 -22.50 33.25 -25.67
C SER A 450 -23.35 34.49 -25.33
N PRO A 451 -22.84 35.72 -25.48
CA PRO A 451 -23.68 36.91 -25.33
C PRO A 451 -24.89 36.81 -26.25
N ALA A 452 -26.08 37.16 -25.76
CA ALA A 452 -27.36 36.97 -26.46
C ALA A 452 -27.44 37.65 -27.85
N THR A 453 -26.50 38.53 -28.17
CA THR A 453 -26.35 39.21 -29.46
C THR A 453 -25.62 38.38 -30.51
N TRP A 454 -24.96 37.28 -30.15
CA TRP A 454 -24.19 36.44 -31.08
C TRP A 454 -24.90 35.11 -31.33
N GLU A 455 -25.20 34.83 -32.59
CA GLU A 455 -25.74 33.54 -33.02
C GLU A 455 -24.78 32.39 -32.68
N PRO A 456 -25.29 31.15 -32.48
CA PRO A 456 -24.47 29.98 -32.19
C PRO A 456 -23.44 29.73 -33.30
N ARG A 457 -22.16 29.65 -32.94
CA ARG A 457 -21.02 29.57 -33.88
C ARG A 457 -20.48 28.14 -34.03
N THR A 458 -21.31 27.17 -34.42
CA THR A 458 -20.80 25.85 -34.82
C THR A 458 -20.42 25.84 -36.30
N TRP A 459 -19.55 24.91 -36.70
CA TRP A 459 -19.23 24.70 -38.11
C TRP A 459 -20.48 24.39 -38.94
N LEU A 460 -21.48 23.70 -38.39
CA LEU A 460 -22.72 23.39 -39.09
C LEU A 460 -23.57 24.66 -39.30
N HIS A 461 -23.57 25.60 -38.33
CA HIS A 461 -24.20 26.91 -38.51
C HIS A 461 -23.45 27.75 -39.55
N TYR A 462 -22.12 27.79 -39.52
CA TYR A 462 -21.32 28.48 -40.53
C TYR A 462 -21.56 27.92 -41.93
N TYR A 463 -21.50 26.60 -42.06
CA TYR A 463 -21.71 25.90 -43.32
C TYR A 463 -23.11 26.19 -43.88
N ARG A 464 -24.16 26.07 -43.05
CA ARG A 464 -25.54 26.40 -43.45
C ARG A 464 -25.70 27.86 -43.85
N ASN A 465 -25.20 28.79 -43.02
CA ASN A 465 -25.36 30.23 -43.27
C ASN A 465 -24.58 30.66 -44.53
N TRP A 466 -23.43 30.04 -44.79
CA TRP A 466 -22.68 30.23 -46.02
C TRP A 466 -23.46 29.73 -47.25
N LEU A 467 -24.05 28.52 -47.19
CA LEU A 467 -24.91 28.00 -48.25
C LEU A 467 -26.12 28.91 -48.53
N GLN A 468 -26.74 29.48 -47.50
CA GLN A 468 -27.82 30.46 -47.65
C GLN A 468 -27.34 31.75 -48.32
N GLY A 469 -26.13 32.21 -47.99
CA GLY A 469 -25.51 33.38 -48.62
C GLY A 469 -25.29 33.20 -50.12
N ILE A 470 -24.70 32.06 -50.53
CA ILE A 470 -24.46 31.79 -51.95
C ILE A 470 -25.76 31.50 -52.72
N GLN A 471 -26.77 30.89 -52.08
CA GLN A 471 -28.11 30.74 -52.67
C GLN A 471 -28.73 32.10 -52.96
N ALA A 472 -28.66 33.06 -52.02
CA ALA A 472 -29.20 34.39 -52.22
C ALA A 472 -28.48 35.15 -53.36
N ALA A 473 -27.16 34.97 -53.48
CA ALA A 473 -26.39 35.51 -54.60
C ALA A 473 -26.83 34.91 -55.95
N PHE A 474 -27.05 33.59 -55.99
CA PHE A 474 -27.60 32.91 -57.16
C PHE A 474 -28.98 33.43 -57.54
N ASP A 475 -29.90 33.55 -56.57
CA ASP A 475 -31.27 34.01 -56.83
C ASP A 475 -31.28 35.43 -57.42
N LEU A 476 -30.39 36.31 -56.93
CA LEU A 476 -30.21 37.67 -57.45
C LEU A 476 -29.63 37.68 -58.88
N ASP A 477 -28.65 36.83 -59.15
CA ASP A 477 -28.02 36.70 -60.46
C ASP A 477 -28.94 36.05 -61.49
N TRP A 478 -29.77 35.10 -61.06
CA TRP A 478 -30.80 34.46 -61.87
C TRP A 478 -31.91 35.46 -62.22
N ALA A 479 -32.42 36.20 -61.24
CA ALA A 479 -33.46 37.22 -61.45
C ALA A 479 -33.00 38.37 -62.36
N SER A 480 -31.69 38.68 -62.36
CA SER A 480 -31.10 39.69 -63.24
C SER A 480 -30.65 39.16 -64.61
N GLY A 481 -30.81 37.86 -64.87
CA GLY A 481 -30.43 37.22 -66.13
C GLY A 481 -28.92 37.10 -66.36
N ARG A 482 -28.11 37.28 -65.31
CA ARG A 482 -26.64 37.13 -65.36
C ARG A 482 -26.23 35.66 -65.40
N ILE A 483 -27.00 34.79 -64.74
CA ILE A 483 -26.85 33.34 -64.82
C ILE A 483 -28.00 32.78 -65.65
N THR A 484 -27.68 31.87 -66.56
CA THR A 484 -28.64 31.17 -67.42
C THR A 484 -28.39 29.67 -67.33
N HIS A 485 -29.32 28.87 -67.85
CA HIS A 485 -29.24 27.41 -67.83
C HIS A 485 -28.01 26.82 -68.58
N HIS A 486 -27.32 27.64 -69.39
CA HIS A 486 -26.17 27.23 -70.19
C HIS A 486 -24.87 27.97 -69.84
N SER A 487 -24.95 29.06 -69.06
CA SER A 487 -23.77 29.87 -68.74
C SER A 487 -23.90 30.58 -67.39
N CYS A 488 -22.85 30.46 -66.59
CA CYS A 488 -22.67 31.17 -65.32
C CYS A 488 -21.54 32.22 -65.34
N HIS A 489 -20.87 32.43 -66.48
CA HIS A 489 -19.68 33.30 -66.56
C HIS A 489 -19.98 34.78 -66.25
N ASN A 490 -21.17 35.25 -66.62
CA ASN A 490 -21.61 36.63 -66.40
C ASN A 490 -22.19 36.88 -64.99
N GLY A 491 -22.29 35.84 -64.15
CA GLY A 491 -22.74 35.92 -62.75
C GLY A 491 -21.69 36.49 -61.79
N SER A 492 -22.05 36.62 -60.52
CA SER A 492 -21.10 36.81 -59.41
C SER A 492 -20.30 35.54 -59.12
N GLU A 493 -19.21 35.62 -58.33
CA GLU A 493 -18.44 34.42 -57.94
C GLU A 493 -19.32 33.45 -57.15
N ASP A 494 -20.00 33.96 -56.12
CA ASP A 494 -20.89 33.18 -55.28
C ASP A 494 -22.08 32.59 -56.05
N GLY A 495 -22.65 33.36 -56.99
CA GLY A 495 -23.72 32.87 -57.87
C GLY A 495 -23.25 31.77 -58.81
N ALA A 496 -22.05 31.88 -59.38
CA ALA A 496 -21.46 30.83 -60.21
C ALA A 496 -21.09 29.58 -59.39
N LEU A 497 -20.67 29.76 -58.14
CA LEU A 497 -20.41 28.66 -57.21
C LEU A 497 -21.70 27.92 -56.83
N ALA A 498 -22.75 28.65 -56.48
CA ALA A 498 -24.06 28.09 -56.20
C ALA A 498 -24.67 27.38 -57.42
N TYR A 499 -24.50 27.93 -58.63
CA TYR A 499 -24.87 27.23 -59.88
C TYR A 499 -24.21 25.86 -59.98
N LYS A 500 -22.91 25.77 -59.68
CA LYS A 500 -22.14 24.51 -59.74
C LYS A 500 -22.54 23.50 -58.66
N LEU A 501 -23.03 23.96 -57.51
CA LEU A 501 -23.53 23.10 -56.44
C LEU A 501 -24.95 22.60 -56.72
N LEU A 502 -25.84 23.46 -57.24
CA LEU A 502 -27.25 23.13 -57.50
C LEU A 502 -27.45 22.06 -58.58
N ILE A 503 -26.52 21.97 -59.54
CA ILE A 503 -26.52 20.93 -60.57
C ILE A 503 -26.00 19.57 -60.07
N GLN A 504 -25.40 19.49 -58.89
CA GLN A 504 -24.86 18.23 -58.37
C GLN A 504 -26.00 17.34 -57.87
N THR A 505 -25.93 16.06 -58.22
CA THR A 505 -26.91 15.05 -57.77
C THR A 505 -26.42 14.27 -56.56
N GLY A 506 -25.12 14.34 -56.23
CA GLY A 506 -24.49 13.50 -55.21
C GLY A 506 -24.29 12.03 -55.62
N ASN A 507 -24.73 11.63 -56.83
CA ASN A 507 -24.56 10.28 -57.37
C ASN A 507 -23.29 10.17 -58.22
N ALA A 508 -22.46 9.16 -57.95
CA ALA A 508 -21.22 8.93 -58.70
C ALA A 508 -21.43 8.55 -60.18
N GLN A 509 -22.58 7.96 -60.54
CA GLN A 509 -22.84 7.52 -61.93
C GLN A 509 -23.41 8.63 -62.82
N GLU A 510 -24.26 9.48 -62.26
CA GLU A 510 -24.87 10.62 -62.96
C GLU A 510 -24.68 11.89 -62.11
N PRO A 511 -23.47 12.48 -62.09
CA PRO A 511 -23.13 13.53 -61.12
C PRO A 511 -23.84 14.87 -61.36
N LEU A 512 -24.35 15.11 -62.57
CA LEU A 512 -24.86 16.41 -63.00
C LEU A 512 -26.28 16.31 -63.56
N ASP A 513 -27.18 17.14 -63.05
CA ASP A 513 -28.54 17.31 -63.56
C ASP A 513 -28.91 18.80 -63.60
N PHE A 514 -28.94 19.37 -64.81
CA PHE A 514 -29.26 20.78 -65.01
C PHE A 514 -30.74 21.09 -64.78
N SER A 515 -31.64 20.10 -64.83
CA SER A 515 -33.06 20.34 -64.58
C SER A 515 -33.36 20.74 -63.13
N GLN A 516 -32.43 20.44 -62.21
CA GLN A 516 -32.53 20.74 -60.78
C GLN A 516 -32.26 22.21 -60.43
N LEU A 517 -31.68 22.99 -61.34
CA LEU A 517 -31.27 24.39 -61.12
C LEU A 517 -32.39 25.32 -60.61
N THR A 518 -33.63 25.06 -61.00
CA THR A 518 -34.78 25.91 -60.62
C THR A 518 -35.69 25.27 -59.58
N THR A 519 -35.52 23.96 -59.33
CA THR A 519 -36.39 23.18 -58.45
C THR A 519 -35.76 22.91 -57.09
N ARG A 520 -34.43 22.85 -57.03
CA ARG A 520 -33.66 22.54 -55.82
C ARG A 520 -33.19 23.83 -55.12
N LYS A 521 -33.19 23.82 -53.79
CA LYS A 521 -32.53 24.84 -52.96
C LYS A 521 -31.33 24.20 -52.25
N LEU A 522 -30.29 25.00 -51.99
CA LEU A 522 -29.10 24.55 -51.24
C LEU A 522 -29.39 24.33 -49.75
N VAL A 523 -30.39 25.03 -49.20
CA VAL A 523 -30.88 24.85 -47.83
C VAL A 523 -32.41 24.85 -47.88
N ASP A 524 -33.02 23.86 -47.22
CA ASP A 524 -34.47 23.69 -47.17
C ASP A 524 -35.15 24.74 -46.28
N GLU A 525 -36.48 24.86 -46.37
CA GLU A 525 -37.28 25.80 -45.57
C GLU A 525 -37.11 25.60 -44.05
N GLU A 526 -36.73 24.39 -43.63
CA GLU A 526 -36.47 24.03 -42.23
C GLU A 526 -35.03 24.39 -41.78
N GLY A 527 -34.21 24.93 -42.68
CA GLY A 527 -32.81 25.26 -42.40
C GLY A 527 -31.90 24.04 -42.35
N LEU A 528 -32.23 22.97 -43.08
CA LEU A 528 -31.42 21.76 -43.21
C LEU A 528 -30.78 21.70 -44.60
N ILE A 529 -29.60 21.09 -44.68
CA ILE A 529 -28.88 20.90 -45.93
C ILE A 529 -29.37 19.58 -46.56
N PRO A 530 -29.78 19.54 -47.84
CA PRO A 530 -30.19 18.31 -48.50
C PRO A 530 -29.09 17.24 -48.40
N PRO A 531 -29.42 15.98 -48.02
CA PRO A 531 -28.41 15.00 -47.66
C PRO A 531 -27.47 14.62 -48.81
N GLU A 532 -27.98 14.62 -50.04
CA GLU A 532 -27.20 14.34 -51.26
C GLU A 532 -26.11 15.39 -51.53
N LEU A 533 -26.34 16.64 -51.12
CA LEU A 533 -25.38 17.75 -51.31
C LEU A 533 -24.44 17.93 -50.12
N PHE A 534 -24.71 17.28 -48.99
CA PHE A 534 -24.03 17.57 -47.73
C PHE A 534 -22.50 17.45 -47.85
N TYR A 535 -22.01 16.31 -48.34
CA TYR A 535 -20.56 16.04 -48.45
C TYR A 535 -19.91 16.75 -49.63
N VAL A 536 -20.65 17.01 -50.72
CA VAL A 536 -20.15 17.77 -51.87
C VAL A 536 -20.00 19.24 -51.50
N GLY A 537 -21.01 19.83 -50.86
CA GLY A 537 -20.96 21.19 -50.37
C GLY A 537 -19.95 21.36 -49.24
N LEU A 538 -19.67 20.33 -48.43
CA LEU A 538 -18.65 20.39 -47.38
C LEU A 538 -17.25 20.58 -47.97
N THR A 539 -16.92 19.84 -49.04
CA THR A 539 -15.68 20.02 -49.82
C THR A 539 -15.54 21.47 -50.29
N VAL A 540 -16.61 22.01 -50.86
CA VAL A 540 -16.60 23.37 -51.41
C VAL A 540 -16.47 24.41 -50.31
N TRP A 541 -17.23 24.28 -49.21
CA TRP A 541 -17.19 25.21 -48.09
C TRP A 541 -15.80 25.26 -47.46
N VAL A 542 -15.19 24.11 -47.18
CA VAL A 542 -13.85 24.01 -46.59
C VAL A 542 -12.78 24.70 -47.45
N SER A 543 -12.90 24.60 -48.78
CA SER A 543 -11.94 25.19 -49.72
C SER A 543 -12.23 26.67 -50.02
N SER A 544 -13.50 27.08 -49.99
CA SER A 544 -13.94 28.43 -50.43
C SER A 544 -14.11 29.42 -49.28
N ASP A 545 -14.37 28.95 -48.06
CA ASP A 545 -14.51 29.77 -46.85
C ASP A 545 -13.56 29.29 -45.72
N PRO A 546 -12.23 29.45 -45.91
CA PRO A 546 -11.25 29.05 -44.91
C PRO A 546 -11.38 29.86 -43.61
N LEU A 547 -11.92 31.07 -43.66
CA LEU A 547 -12.13 31.91 -42.48
C LEU A 547 -13.29 31.39 -41.62
N GLY A 548 -14.41 30.99 -42.22
CA GLY A 548 -15.51 30.35 -41.51
C GLY A 548 -15.09 29.02 -40.88
N LEU A 549 -14.33 28.20 -41.60
CA LEU A 549 -13.77 26.96 -41.08
C LEU A 549 -12.83 27.22 -39.88
N ALA A 550 -11.87 28.13 -40.03
CA ALA A 550 -10.92 28.47 -38.97
C ALA A 550 -11.61 29.07 -37.74
N ALA A 551 -12.62 29.93 -37.94
CA ALA A 551 -13.41 30.53 -36.85
C ALA A 551 -14.23 29.48 -36.10
N SER A 552 -14.72 28.45 -36.79
CA SER A 552 -15.47 27.35 -36.17
C SER A 552 -14.59 26.38 -35.35
N GLN A 553 -13.27 26.42 -35.57
CA GLN A 553 -12.30 25.46 -35.02
C GLN A 553 -12.69 23.99 -35.24
N ALA A 554 -13.46 23.71 -36.29
CA ALA A 554 -13.78 22.35 -36.66
C ALA A 554 -12.59 21.68 -37.32
N ASN A 555 -12.19 20.56 -36.73
CA ASN A 555 -11.23 19.65 -37.32
C ASN A 555 -12.01 18.46 -37.87
N PHE A 556 -11.80 18.15 -39.15
CA PHE A 556 -12.44 17.02 -39.82
C PHE A 556 -11.42 15.92 -40.08
N TYR A 557 -11.79 14.68 -39.79
CA TYR A 557 -11.06 13.52 -40.24
C TYR A 557 -12.04 12.49 -40.83
N PRO A 558 -11.74 11.91 -42.01
CA PRO A 558 -10.68 12.30 -42.94
C PRO A 558 -10.85 13.74 -43.45
N PRO A 559 -9.76 14.44 -43.82
CA PRO A 559 -9.85 15.80 -44.33
C PRO A 559 -10.60 15.81 -45.68
N PRO A 560 -11.57 16.73 -45.88
CA PRO A 560 -12.21 16.92 -47.17
C PRO A 560 -11.17 17.22 -48.27
N PRO A 561 -11.37 16.73 -49.50
CA PRO A 561 -10.45 17.01 -50.60
C PRO A 561 -10.42 18.51 -50.91
N GLU A 562 -9.26 19.01 -51.35
CA GLU A 562 -9.17 20.40 -51.79
C GLU A 562 -9.81 20.55 -53.17
N TRP A 563 -10.67 21.55 -53.32
CA TRP A 563 -11.27 21.91 -54.59
C TRP A 563 -11.31 23.43 -54.75
N LEU A 564 -10.56 23.95 -55.72
CA LEU A 564 -10.47 25.37 -55.99
C LEU A 564 -11.51 25.77 -57.03
N HIS A 565 -12.38 26.71 -56.67
CA HIS A 565 -13.37 27.24 -57.60
C HIS A 565 -12.69 28.07 -58.70
N ASP A 566 -12.93 27.71 -59.96
CA ASP A 566 -12.57 28.53 -61.11
C ASP A 566 -13.80 28.85 -61.95
N ARG A 567 -14.18 30.13 -61.97
CA ARG A 567 -15.35 30.62 -62.72
C ARG A 567 -15.18 30.53 -64.24
N PHE A 568 -13.95 30.64 -64.74
CA PHE A 568 -13.66 30.71 -66.17
C PHE A 568 -13.17 29.38 -66.73
N ASP A 569 -13.25 28.30 -65.95
CA ASP A 569 -12.89 26.98 -66.44
C ASP A 569 -13.79 26.58 -67.63
N THR A 570 -13.12 26.27 -68.75
CA THR A 570 -13.75 25.82 -70.00
C THR A 570 -13.56 24.32 -70.24
N THR A 571 -12.76 23.65 -69.40
CA THR A 571 -12.46 22.22 -69.52
C THR A 571 -13.60 21.35 -69.01
N GLY A 572 -14.48 21.91 -68.17
CA GLY A 572 -15.59 21.19 -67.54
C GLY A 572 -15.16 20.33 -66.35
N GLU A 573 -13.86 20.32 -66.01
CA GLU A 573 -13.34 19.62 -64.83
C GLU A 573 -13.83 20.28 -63.54
N ASN A 574 -13.94 21.62 -63.52
CA ASN A 574 -14.46 22.37 -62.38
C ASN A 574 -15.99 22.20 -62.19
N LEU A 575 -16.68 21.43 -63.04
CA LEU A 575 -18.08 21.02 -62.78
C LEU A 575 -18.15 19.73 -61.94
N ARG A 576 -17.07 18.94 -61.85
CA ARG A 576 -17.04 17.69 -61.08
C ARG A 576 -16.40 17.95 -59.72
N ILE A 577 -17.23 18.09 -58.69
CA ILE A 577 -16.76 18.32 -57.33
C ILE A 577 -16.55 16.97 -56.64
N PRO A 578 -15.36 16.68 -56.10
CA PRO A 578 -15.14 15.46 -55.33
C PRO A 578 -15.92 15.53 -54.01
N ALA A 579 -16.78 14.53 -53.76
CA ALA A 579 -17.48 14.42 -52.49
C ALA A 579 -16.48 14.12 -51.35
N ALA A 580 -16.66 14.79 -50.21
CA ALA A 580 -15.92 14.43 -49.00
C ALA A 580 -16.29 13.00 -48.57
N GLN A 581 -15.31 12.29 -48.01
CA GLN A 581 -15.59 11.00 -47.38
C GLN A 581 -16.47 11.21 -46.14
N PRO A 582 -17.25 10.20 -45.72
CA PRO A 582 -18.00 10.27 -44.48
C PRO A 582 -17.09 10.63 -43.30
N LEU A 583 -17.48 11.64 -42.53
CA LEU A 583 -16.68 12.14 -41.41
C LEU A 583 -16.59 11.07 -40.31
N GLU A 584 -15.37 10.73 -39.92
CA GLU A 584 -15.07 9.88 -38.77
C GLU A 584 -14.82 10.68 -37.49
N PHE A 585 -14.44 11.95 -37.64
CA PHE A 585 -14.18 12.87 -36.55
C PHE A 585 -14.66 14.27 -36.95
N ALA A 586 -15.44 14.89 -36.07
CA ALA A 586 -15.69 16.32 -36.07
C ALA A 586 -15.78 16.81 -34.63
N GLN A 587 -15.48 18.09 -34.39
CA GLN A 587 -15.51 18.67 -33.04
C GLN A 587 -16.30 19.97 -32.98
N PHE A 588 -16.97 20.18 -31.84
CA PHE A 588 -17.60 21.43 -31.46
C PHE A 588 -16.84 22.03 -30.26
N PRO A 589 -16.18 23.19 -30.41
CA PRO A 589 -15.46 23.82 -29.32
C PRO A 589 -16.41 24.48 -28.31
N PHE A 590 -16.07 24.37 -27.04
CA PHE A 590 -16.75 25.04 -25.93
C PHE A 590 -15.74 25.53 -24.89
N LEU A 591 -16.15 26.53 -24.12
CA LEU A 591 -15.41 27.01 -22.97
C LEU A 591 -16.24 26.74 -21.72
N LEU A 592 -15.68 26.01 -20.77
CA LEU A 592 -16.26 25.85 -19.44
C LEU A 592 -15.74 26.97 -18.53
N HIS A 593 -16.60 27.46 -17.65
CA HIS A 593 -16.30 28.50 -16.68
C HIS A 593 -16.85 28.14 -15.29
N GLY A 594 -16.32 28.79 -14.26
CA GLY A 594 -16.79 28.62 -12.88
C GLY A 594 -16.46 27.27 -12.23
N LEU A 595 -15.57 26.47 -12.82
CA LEU A 595 -15.13 25.18 -12.25
C LEU A 595 -14.00 25.40 -11.25
N GLN A 596 -14.32 25.48 -9.96
CA GLN A 596 -13.32 25.71 -8.90
C GLN A 596 -13.21 24.50 -7.97
N GLU A 597 -14.35 23.93 -7.58
CA GLU A 597 -14.40 22.76 -6.70
C GLU A 597 -14.59 21.48 -7.51
N THR A 598 -14.11 20.35 -6.96
CA THR A 598 -14.29 19.03 -7.57
C THR A 598 -15.74 18.71 -7.86
N ALA A 599 -16.68 19.17 -7.01
CA ALA A 599 -18.10 18.99 -7.23
C ALA A 599 -18.59 19.67 -8.53
N ASP A 600 -18.10 20.87 -8.84
CA ASP A 600 -18.44 21.59 -10.07
C ASP A 600 -17.94 20.81 -11.30
N PHE A 601 -16.72 20.26 -11.22
CA PHE A 601 -16.18 19.41 -12.29
C PHE A 601 -17.02 18.16 -12.49
N LEU A 602 -17.45 17.50 -11.42
CA LEU A 602 -18.27 16.29 -11.52
C LEU A 602 -19.66 16.59 -12.09
N GLU A 603 -20.31 17.68 -11.66
CA GLU A 603 -21.60 18.10 -12.21
C GLU A 603 -21.50 18.39 -13.72
N ALA A 604 -20.44 19.08 -14.15
CA ALA A 604 -20.20 19.36 -15.56
C ALA A 604 -19.95 18.08 -16.37
N ILE A 605 -19.19 17.13 -15.81
CA ILE A 605 -18.89 15.85 -16.48
C ILE A 605 -20.16 14.99 -16.60
N GLU A 606 -20.95 14.87 -15.54
CA GLU A 606 -22.20 14.12 -15.54
C GLU A 606 -23.20 14.71 -16.54
N GLY A 607 -23.37 16.03 -16.55
CA GLY A 607 -24.25 16.72 -17.49
C GLY A 607 -23.82 16.53 -18.95
N ALA A 608 -22.53 16.65 -19.24
CA ALA A 608 -21.98 16.41 -20.57
C ALA A 608 -22.15 14.94 -21.02
N ARG A 609 -21.89 13.98 -20.13
CA ARG A 609 -22.08 12.55 -20.42
C ARG A 609 -23.55 12.22 -20.66
N ALA A 610 -24.47 12.83 -19.89
CA ALA A 610 -25.91 12.68 -20.10
C ALA A 610 -26.35 13.21 -21.47
N ALA A 611 -25.89 14.40 -21.87
CA ALA A 611 -26.19 14.97 -23.19
C ALA A 611 -25.69 14.06 -24.34
N CYS A 612 -24.47 13.52 -24.22
CA CYS A 612 -23.95 12.56 -25.20
C CYS A 612 -24.73 11.23 -25.22
N ALA A 613 -25.13 10.73 -24.05
CA ALA A 613 -25.89 9.47 -23.96
C ALA A 613 -27.27 9.58 -24.62
N GLU A 614 -27.95 10.71 -24.45
CA GLU A 614 -29.23 11.00 -25.11
C GLU A 614 -29.08 11.13 -26.63
N ALA A 615 -28.03 11.83 -27.10
CA ALA A 615 -27.73 11.87 -28.54
C ALA A 615 -27.39 10.48 -29.11
N GLY A 616 -26.74 9.64 -28.31
CA GLY A 616 -26.50 8.22 -28.64
C GLY A 616 -27.78 7.43 -28.87
N GLN A 617 -28.85 7.71 -28.11
CA GLN A 617 -30.18 7.12 -28.34
C GLN A 617 -30.82 7.59 -29.64
N ALA A 618 -30.49 8.81 -30.09
CA ALA A 618 -30.91 9.36 -31.38
C ALA A 618 -30.01 8.92 -32.57
N GLY A 619 -29.02 8.04 -32.33
CA GLY A 619 -28.12 7.52 -33.36
C GLY A 619 -26.86 8.34 -33.60
N VAL A 620 -26.57 9.36 -32.79
CA VAL A 620 -25.36 10.19 -32.87
C VAL A 620 -24.36 9.78 -31.81
N HIS A 621 -23.21 9.24 -32.21
CA HIS A 621 -22.15 8.87 -31.29
C HIS A 621 -21.23 10.06 -31.01
N ALA A 622 -21.23 10.54 -29.77
CA ALA A 622 -20.42 11.67 -29.33
C ALA A 622 -19.80 11.45 -27.95
N TYR A 623 -18.67 12.10 -27.68
CA TYR A 623 -18.03 12.12 -26.38
C TYR A 623 -17.38 13.49 -26.10
N PRO A 624 -17.38 13.95 -24.84
CA PRO A 624 -16.68 15.16 -24.47
C PRO A 624 -15.16 14.89 -24.36
N SER A 625 -14.37 15.85 -24.78
CA SER A 625 -12.90 15.86 -24.72
C SER A 625 -12.42 17.15 -24.06
N GLY A 626 -11.32 17.07 -23.32
CA GLY A 626 -10.72 18.21 -22.62
C GLY A 626 -10.08 17.80 -21.30
N SER A 627 -9.25 18.67 -20.74
CA SER A 627 -8.55 18.38 -19.48
C SER A 627 -9.48 18.10 -18.29
N PRO A 628 -10.66 18.76 -18.14
CA PRO A 628 -11.61 18.41 -17.08
C PRO A 628 -12.06 16.95 -17.15
N PHE A 629 -12.45 16.49 -18.34
CA PHE A 629 -12.92 15.13 -18.57
C PHE A 629 -11.83 14.09 -18.37
N LEU A 630 -10.59 14.38 -18.79
CA LEU A 630 -9.47 13.44 -18.64
C LEU A 630 -9.02 13.25 -17.19
N PHE A 631 -8.93 14.32 -16.40
CA PHE A 631 -8.36 14.25 -15.05
C PHE A 631 -9.40 14.06 -13.93
N TRP A 632 -10.62 14.60 -14.08
CA TRP A 632 -11.62 14.55 -13.00
C TRP A 632 -12.62 13.39 -13.12
N GLU A 633 -12.69 12.69 -14.26
CA GLU A 633 -13.59 11.55 -14.45
C GLU A 633 -13.35 10.42 -13.43
N GLN A 634 -12.11 10.26 -12.97
CA GLN A 634 -11.75 9.28 -11.93
C GLN A 634 -12.54 9.46 -10.61
N TYR A 635 -13.01 10.66 -10.30
CA TYR A 635 -13.71 10.95 -9.04
C TYR A 635 -15.16 10.46 -9.03
N LEU A 636 -15.80 10.25 -10.20
CA LEU A 636 -17.19 9.78 -10.29
C LEU A 636 -17.39 8.41 -9.60
N GLY A 637 -16.45 7.50 -9.81
CA GLY A 637 -16.49 6.14 -9.25
C GLY A 637 -15.68 5.95 -7.98
N LEU A 638 -14.86 6.94 -7.57
CA LEU A 638 -13.79 6.74 -6.59
C LEU A 638 -14.31 6.24 -5.23
N ARG A 639 -15.34 6.88 -4.67
CA ARG A 639 -15.92 6.50 -3.36
C ARG A 639 -16.49 5.08 -3.39
N ARG A 640 -17.18 4.71 -4.48
CA ARG A 640 -17.76 3.37 -4.64
C ARG A 640 -16.67 2.31 -4.75
N CYS A 641 -15.65 2.54 -5.59
CA CYS A 641 -14.51 1.64 -5.74
C CYS A 641 -13.74 1.48 -4.42
N PHE A 642 -13.52 2.57 -3.68
CA PHE A 642 -12.89 2.55 -2.36
C PHE A 642 -13.67 1.69 -1.36
N LEU A 643 -14.98 1.91 -1.22
CA LEU A 643 -15.81 1.15 -0.27
C LEU A 643 -15.83 -0.35 -0.65
N GLN A 644 -15.95 -0.67 -1.93
CA GLN A 644 -15.89 -2.05 -2.42
C GLN A 644 -14.53 -2.70 -2.11
N ALA A 645 -13.42 -2.01 -2.39
CA ALA A 645 -12.08 -2.50 -2.08
C ALA A 645 -11.87 -2.72 -0.57
N MET A 646 -12.37 -1.81 0.28
CA MET A 646 -12.34 -1.95 1.75
C MET A 646 -13.12 -3.18 2.22
N CYS A 647 -14.35 -3.36 1.74
CA CYS A 647 -15.16 -4.51 2.12
C CYS A 647 -14.51 -5.84 1.71
N ILE A 648 -14.01 -5.92 0.47
CA ILE A 648 -13.31 -7.12 -0.02
C ILE A 648 -12.08 -7.39 0.84
N LEU A 649 -11.29 -6.36 1.15
CA LEU A 649 -10.08 -6.52 1.96
C LEU A 649 -10.37 -6.99 3.39
N LEU A 650 -11.38 -6.42 4.06
CA LEU A 650 -11.78 -6.84 5.41
C LEU A 650 -12.28 -8.30 5.42
N VAL A 651 -12.97 -8.75 4.37
CA VAL A 651 -13.37 -10.16 4.22
C VAL A 651 -12.16 -11.06 3.97
N CYS A 652 -11.24 -10.68 3.09
CA CYS A 652 -10.04 -11.47 2.81
C CYS A 652 -9.13 -11.58 4.04
N THR A 653 -8.96 -10.49 4.79
CA THR A 653 -8.19 -10.48 6.04
C THR A 653 -8.87 -11.29 7.14
N PHE A 654 -10.20 -11.25 7.25
CA PHE A 654 -10.96 -12.16 8.12
C PHE A 654 -10.68 -13.62 7.78
N LEU A 655 -10.77 -14.01 6.50
CA LEU A 655 -10.53 -15.38 6.05
C LEU A 655 -9.09 -15.82 6.32
N ALA A 656 -8.10 -14.98 6.00
CA ALA A 656 -6.68 -15.25 6.26
C ALA A 656 -6.40 -15.43 7.75
N CYS A 657 -6.91 -14.53 8.61
CA CYS A 657 -6.75 -14.63 10.06
C CYS A 657 -7.48 -15.85 10.63
N ALA A 658 -8.71 -16.14 10.20
CA ALA A 658 -9.50 -17.27 10.68
C ALA A 658 -8.85 -18.62 10.33
N LEU A 659 -8.29 -18.72 9.12
CA LEU A 659 -7.58 -19.91 8.65
C LEU A 659 -6.27 -20.13 9.41
N LEU A 660 -5.45 -19.09 9.56
CA LEU A 660 -4.12 -19.20 10.16
C LEU A 660 -4.15 -19.25 11.70
N LEU A 661 -5.08 -18.55 12.35
CA LEU A 661 -5.25 -18.59 13.81
C LEU A 661 -6.18 -19.72 14.28
N LEU A 662 -6.80 -20.47 13.35
CA LEU A 662 -7.77 -21.54 13.60
C LEU A 662 -8.90 -21.16 14.57
N SER A 663 -9.21 -19.87 14.70
CA SER A 663 -10.18 -19.34 15.65
C SER A 663 -10.96 -18.18 15.02
N PRO A 664 -12.14 -18.43 14.41
CA PRO A 664 -12.89 -17.39 13.69
C PRO A 664 -13.35 -16.26 14.62
N TRP A 665 -13.53 -16.55 15.91
CA TRP A 665 -13.91 -15.56 16.90
C TRP A 665 -12.81 -14.51 17.16
N THR A 666 -11.54 -14.90 17.21
CA THR A 666 -10.45 -13.91 17.36
C THR A 666 -10.25 -13.12 16.09
N ALA A 667 -10.34 -13.77 14.93
CA ALA A 667 -10.29 -13.12 13.63
C ALA A 667 -11.39 -12.05 13.51
N ALA A 668 -12.61 -12.33 13.98
CA ALA A 668 -13.69 -11.35 14.01
C ALA A 668 -13.35 -10.14 14.90
N LEU A 669 -12.78 -10.35 16.10
CA LEU A 669 -12.36 -9.26 16.98
C LEU A 669 -11.25 -8.40 16.35
N ILE A 670 -10.26 -9.02 15.71
CA ILE A 670 -9.19 -8.32 14.98
C ILE A 670 -9.80 -7.45 13.88
N VAL A 671 -10.67 -8.01 13.03
CA VAL A 671 -11.27 -7.30 11.89
C VAL A 671 -12.18 -6.15 12.35
N VAL A 672 -12.90 -6.29 13.48
CA VAL A 672 -13.65 -5.18 14.08
C VAL A 672 -12.71 -4.06 14.50
N VAL A 673 -11.59 -4.36 15.15
CA VAL A 673 -10.59 -3.35 15.53
C VAL A 673 -9.95 -2.71 14.29
N LEU A 674 -9.63 -3.49 13.25
CA LEU A 674 -9.09 -2.94 12.00
C LEU A 674 -10.09 -2.02 11.29
N ALA A 675 -11.37 -2.39 11.25
CA ALA A 675 -12.42 -1.54 10.71
C ALA A 675 -12.52 -0.21 11.50
N MET A 676 -12.44 -0.26 12.83
CA MET A 676 -12.37 0.93 13.68
C MET A 676 -11.17 1.81 13.32
N VAL A 677 -9.97 1.24 13.20
CA VAL A 677 -8.75 1.98 12.80
C VAL A 677 -8.92 2.64 11.43
N THR A 678 -9.51 1.95 10.45
CA THR A 678 -9.73 2.55 9.12
C THR A 678 -10.72 3.73 9.13
N VAL A 679 -11.81 3.61 9.90
CA VAL A 679 -12.79 4.70 10.06
C VAL A 679 -12.16 5.88 10.80
N GLU A 680 -11.37 5.61 11.83
CA GLU A 680 -10.64 6.64 12.56
C GLU A 680 -9.60 7.35 11.70
N LEU A 681 -8.83 6.60 10.91
CA LEU A 681 -7.86 7.18 9.98
C LEU A 681 -8.55 8.05 8.92
N PHE A 682 -9.68 7.60 8.37
CA PHE A 682 -10.50 8.38 7.44
C PHE A 682 -11.07 9.66 8.10
N GLY A 683 -11.44 9.59 9.38
CA GLY A 683 -11.89 10.75 10.16
C GLY A 683 -10.78 11.75 10.44
N VAL A 684 -9.60 11.28 10.87
CA VAL A 684 -8.40 12.11 11.07
C VAL A 684 -8.00 12.82 9.78
N MET A 685 -8.10 12.15 8.64
CA MET A 685 -7.87 12.75 7.32
C MET A 685 -8.80 13.95 7.08
N GLY A 686 -10.07 13.86 7.46
CA GLY A 686 -11.03 14.97 7.40
C GLY A 686 -10.65 16.14 8.30
N PHE A 687 -10.23 15.89 9.55
CA PHE A 687 -9.77 16.95 10.46
C PHE A 687 -8.48 17.63 10.00
N LEU A 688 -7.59 16.89 9.32
CA LEU A 688 -6.37 17.43 8.73
C LEU A 688 -6.62 18.20 7.42
N GLY A 689 -7.86 18.24 6.93
CA GLY A 689 -8.22 18.89 5.66
C GLY A 689 -7.60 18.21 4.45
N ILE A 690 -7.29 16.92 4.56
CA ILE A 690 -6.72 16.13 3.47
C ILE A 690 -7.87 15.68 2.58
N LYS A 691 -7.80 16.05 1.30
CA LYS A 691 -8.83 15.72 0.31
C LYS A 691 -8.73 14.25 -0.12
N LEU A 692 -9.87 13.62 -0.36
CA LEU A 692 -9.93 12.26 -0.88
C LEU A 692 -9.55 12.25 -2.36
N SER A 693 -8.36 11.74 -2.61
CA SER A 693 -7.91 11.33 -3.93
C SER A 693 -7.55 9.86 -3.92
N ALA A 694 -7.16 9.32 -5.07
CA ALA A 694 -6.83 7.91 -5.13
C ALA A 694 -5.57 7.52 -4.34
N ILE A 695 -4.69 8.47 -4.01
CA ILE A 695 -3.51 8.23 -3.17
C ILE A 695 -3.91 7.88 -1.73
N PRO A 696 -4.67 8.72 -0.99
CA PRO A 696 -5.24 8.34 0.29
C PRO A 696 -6.05 7.05 0.25
N VAL A 697 -6.78 6.78 -0.84
CA VAL A 697 -7.49 5.50 -1.01
C VAL A 697 -6.52 4.32 -0.91
N VAL A 698 -5.40 4.34 -1.64
CA VAL A 698 -4.40 3.27 -1.56
C VAL A 698 -3.77 3.19 -0.17
N ILE A 699 -3.51 4.31 0.50
CA ILE A 699 -2.97 4.32 1.87
C ILE A 699 -3.98 3.74 2.87
N LEU A 700 -5.26 4.07 2.76
CA LEU A 700 -6.34 3.49 3.58
C LEU A 700 -6.47 1.98 3.33
N VAL A 701 -6.31 1.52 2.08
CA VAL A 701 -6.27 0.08 1.77
C VAL A 701 -5.06 -0.60 2.40
N ALA A 702 -3.87 -0.02 2.23
CA ALA A 702 -2.65 -0.52 2.86
C ALA A 702 -2.72 -0.49 4.39
N SER A 703 -3.48 0.44 4.97
CA SER A 703 -3.63 0.60 6.42
C SER A 703 -4.24 -0.62 7.10
N VAL A 704 -5.11 -1.37 6.42
CA VAL A 704 -5.65 -2.63 6.96
C VAL A 704 -4.54 -3.66 7.10
N GLY A 705 -3.67 -3.79 6.08
CA GLY A 705 -2.52 -4.69 6.10
C GLY A 705 -1.54 -4.33 7.22
N ILE A 706 -1.10 -3.07 7.26
CA ILE A 706 -0.19 -2.56 8.29
C ILE A 706 -0.82 -2.66 9.68
N GLY A 707 -2.14 -2.45 9.81
CA GLY A 707 -2.86 -2.60 11.08
C GLY A 707 -2.90 -4.04 11.62
N VAL A 708 -2.82 -5.04 10.74
CA VAL A 708 -2.79 -6.46 11.15
C VAL A 708 -1.54 -6.76 11.97
N GLU A 709 -0.42 -6.11 11.68
CA GLU A 709 0.84 -6.19 12.44
C GLU A 709 0.61 -5.91 13.92
N PHE A 710 0.02 -4.75 14.25
CA PHE A 710 -0.19 -4.33 15.63
C PHE A 710 -1.19 -5.22 16.41
N THR A 711 -2.09 -5.92 15.71
CA THR A 711 -3.19 -6.66 16.32
C THR A 711 -2.92 -8.17 16.43
N VAL A 712 -2.31 -8.79 15.43
CA VAL A 712 -2.11 -10.23 15.35
C VAL A 712 -1.15 -10.75 16.42
N HIS A 713 -0.04 -10.05 16.70
CA HIS A 713 0.93 -10.50 17.70
C HIS A 713 0.28 -10.64 19.07
N VAL A 714 -0.50 -9.64 19.48
CA VAL A 714 -1.24 -9.63 20.74
C VAL A 714 -2.31 -10.72 20.77
N ALA A 715 -3.06 -10.89 19.67
CA ALA A 715 -4.10 -11.92 19.58
C ALA A 715 -3.54 -13.35 19.64
N LEU A 716 -2.43 -13.62 18.96
CA LEU A 716 -1.75 -14.92 19.00
C LEU A 716 -1.15 -15.18 20.39
N GLY A 717 -0.56 -14.17 21.03
CA GLY A 717 -0.12 -14.25 22.42
C GLY A 717 -1.27 -14.54 23.40
N PHE A 718 -2.47 -14.00 23.15
CA PHE A 718 -3.66 -14.31 23.93
C PHE A 718 -4.13 -15.74 23.72
N LEU A 719 -4.17 -16.22 22.48
CA LEU A 719 -4.60 -17.59 22.15
C LEU A 719 -3.71 -18.66 22.78
N THR A 720 -2.40 -18.41 22.80
CA THR A 720 -1.39 -19.36 23.29
C THR A 720 -1.14 -19.29 24.80
N SER A 721 -1.57 -18.22 25.48
CA SER A 721 -1.43 -18.07 26.93
C SER A 721 -2.49 -18.84 27.72
N GLN A 722 -2.15 -19.19 28.96
CA GLN A 722 -2.97 -20.02 29.84
C GLN A 722 -3.57 -19.20 30.99
N GLY A 723 -4.70 -19.67 31.53
CA GLY A 723 -5.37 -19.09 32.70
C GLY A 723 -6.63 -18.29 32.39
N SER A 724 -7.01 -17.38 33.30
CA SER A 724 -8.20 -16.53 33.14
C SER A 724 -8.04 -15.53 31.98
N ARG A 725 -9.15 -15.02 31.43
CA ARG A 725 -9.10 -14.03 30.34
C ARG A 725 -8.22 -12.81 30.67
N ASN A 726 -8.26 -12.32 31.91
CA ASN A 726 -7.41 -11.21 32.35
C ASN A 726 -5.93 -11.61 32.42
N LEU A 727 -5.64 -12.79 32.96
CA LEU A 727 -4.25 -13.27 33.06
C LEU A 727 -3.65 -13.52 31.68
N ARG A 728 -4.43 -14.11 30.76
CA ARG A 728 -4.04 -14.32 29.37
C ARG A 728 -3.76 -13.02 28.64
N ALA A 729 -4.64 -12.02 28.80
CA ALA A 729 -4.41 -10.69 28.24
C ALA A 729 -3.14 -10.02 28.81
N ALA A 730 -2.87 -10.18 30.11
CA ALA A 730 -1.66 -9.66 30.74
C ALA A 730 -0.40 -10.35 30.21
N GLN A 731 -0.42 -11.68 30.11
CA GLN A 731 0.70 -12.48 29.60
C GLN A 731 0.98 -12.17 28.12
N ALA A 732 -0.07 -12.09 27.29
CA ALA A 732 0.06 -11.69 25.90
C ALA A 732 0.79 -10.34 25.79
N LEU A 733 0.32 -9.34 26.54
CA LEU A 733 0.90 -8.00 26.55
C LEU A 733 2.36 -7.99 27.05
N GLU A 734 2.70 -8.73 28.11
CA GLU A 734 4.09 -8.82 28.61
C GLU A 734 5.07 -9.33 27.54
N HIS A 735 4.66 -10.30 26.72
CA HIS A 735 5.53 -10.89 25.71
C HIS A 735 5.61 -10.07 24.42
N THR A 736 4.51 -9.43 24.01
CA THR A 736 4.39 -8.75 22.70
C THR A 736 4.56 -7.23 22.77
N PHE A 737 4.56 -6.60 23.94
CA PHE A 737 4.65 -5.13 24.05
C PHE A 737 5.94 -4.57 23.43
N ALA A 738 7.11 -5.06 23.86
CA ALA A 738 8.41 -4.59 23.36
C ALA A 738 8.57 -4.71 21.83
N PRO A 739 8.35 -5.88 21.19
CA PRO A 739 8.56 -5.99 19.75
C PRO A 739 7.58 -5.13 18.95
N VAL A 740 6.31 -5.05 19.36
CA VAL A 740 5.30 -4.22 18.66
C VAL A 740 5.62 -2.73 18.78
N THR A 741 6.12 -2.27 19.94
CA THR A 741 6.54 -0.86 20.09
C THR A 741 7.80 -0.54 19.30
N ASP A 742 8.78 -1.45 19.27
CA ASP A 742 10.01 -1.26 18.50
C ASP A 742 9.72 -1.27 16.99
N GLY A 743 8.82 -2.14 16.55
CA GLY A 743 8.22 -2.14 15.21
C GLY A 743 7.58 -0.82 14.83
N ALA A 744 6.68 -0.31 15.67
CA ALA A 744 6.01 0.97 15.45
C ALA A 744 6.98 2.15 15.39
N VAL A 745 8.00 2.18 16.27
CA VAL A 745 9.05 3.21 16.26
C VAL A 745 9.91 3.10 15.00
N SER A 746 10.24 1.89 14.55
CA SER A 746 10.98 1.69 13.30
C SER A 746 10.19 2.22 12.09
N THR A 747 8.89 1.92 12.01
CA THR A 747 8.02 2.45 10.96
C THR A 747 7.94 3.97 11.02
N LEU A 748 7.77 4.57 12.20
CA LEU A 748 7.79 6.03 12.39
C LEU A 748 9.13 6.66 11.96
N LEU A 749 10.27 6.02 12.25
CA LEU A 749 11.59 6.50 11.82
C LEU A 749 11.77 6.41 10.30
N GLY A 750 11.28 5.35 9.67
CA GLY A 750 11.24 5.23 8.21
C GLY A 750 10.42 6.37 7.59
N LEU A 751 9.24 6.64 8.14
CA LEU A 751 8.36 7.71 7.69
C LEU A 751 8.90 9.11 7.98
N LEU A 752 9.69 9.31 9.04
CA LEU A 752 10.26 10.61 9.41
C LEU A 752 11.10 11.22 8.29
N MET A 753 11.69 10.39 7.42
CA MET A 753 12.43 10.87 6.25
C MET A 753 11.53 11.55 5.22
N LEU A 754 10.27 11.14 5.11
CA LEU A 754 9.27 11.77 4.26
C LEU A 754 8.91 13.18 4.74
N ALA A 755 9.03 13.45 6.05
CA ALA A 755 8.79 14.78 6.62
C ALA A 755 9.82 15.83 6.14
N SER A 756 11.01 15.39 5.72
CA SER A 756 12.06 16.26 5.17
C SER A 756 11.86 16.57 3.66
N SER A 757 10.71 16.22 3.09
CA SER A 757 10.43 16.49 1.69
C SER A 757 10.11 17.95 1.41
N ASN A 758 10.65 18.49 0.32
CA ASN A 758 10.30 19.82 -0.19
C ASN A 758 8.87 19.89 -0.77
N PHE A 759 8.26 18.73 -1.04
CA PHE A 759 6.91 18.64 -1.57
C PHE A 759 5.92 18.50 -0.43
N ASP A 760 5.17 19.57 -0.18
CA ASP A 760 4.04 19.62 0.75
C ASP A 760 3.06 18.46 0.55
N PHE A 761 2.89 18.05 -0.70
CA PHE A 761 2.11 16.88 -1.09
C PHE A 761 2.53 15.61 -0.33
N ILE A 762 3.83 15.30 -0.30
CA ILE A 762 4.34 14.08 0.33
C ILE A 762 4.17 14.17 1.85
N VAL A 763 4.47 15.33 2.42
CA VAL A 763 4.34 15.56 3.86
C VAL A 763 2.88 15.42 4.30
N ARG A 764 1.94 16.04 3.59
CA ARG A 764 0.51 16.01 3.96
C ARG A 764 -0.16 14.67 3.68
N TYR A 765 0.00 14.11 2.47
CA TYR A 765 -0.78 12.95 2.05
C TYR A 765 -0.14 11.61 2.45
N PHE A 766 1.19 11.54 2.56
CA PHE A 766 1.88 10.31 2.97
C PHE A 766 2.33 10.37 4.43
N PHE A 767 3.18 11.33 4.81
CA PHE A 767 3.76 11.36 6.16
C PHE A 767 2.70 11.49 7.25
N MET A 768 1.84 12.53 7.19
CA MET A 768 0.83 12.75 8.24
C MET A 768 -0.16 11.58 8.35
N VAL A 769 -0.62 11.01 7.23
CA VAL A 769 -1.59 9.90 7.21
C VAL A 769 -0.93 8.60 7.72
N LEU A 770 0.28 8.28 7.27
CA LEU A 770 1.00 7.08 7.72
C LEU A 770 1.43 7.19 9.19
N THR A 771 1.79 8.39 9.67
CA THR A 771 2.05 8.63 11.10
C THR A 771 0.77 8.52 11.94
N ALA A 772 -0.37 9.04 11.45
CA ALA A 772 -1.65 8.84 12.13
C ALA A 772 -2.02 7.35 12.21
N LEU A 773 -1.80 6.61 11.12
CA LEU A 773 -2.00 5.15 11.07
C LEU A 773 -1.16 4.42 12.12
N THR A 774 0.15 4.68 12.20
CA THR A 774 1.01 3.97 13.18
C THR A 774 0.61 4.29 14.61
N LEU A 775 0.25 5.53 14.91
CA LEU A 775 -0.22 5.93 16.25
C LEU A 775 -1.57 5.30 16.62
N LEU A 776 -2.54 5.31 15.70
CA LEU A 776 -3.83 4.66 15.89
C LEU A 776 -3.68 3.14 16.00
N GLY A 777 -2.83 2.53 15.16
CA GLY A 777 -2.51 1.11 15.19
C GLY A 777 -1.91 0.68 16.52
N LEU A 778 -0.95 1.45 17.05
CA LEU A 778 -0.35 1.19 18.36
C LEU A 778 -1.37 1.32 19.50
N LEU A 779 -2.19 2.39 19.47
CA LEU A 779 -3.26 2.62 20.45
C LEU A 779 -4.26 1.46 20.45
N HIS A 780 -4.77 1.06 19.29
CA HIS A 780 -5.77 -0.01 19.19
C HIS A 780 -5.19 -1.40 19.45
N GLY A 781 -3.99 -1.68 18.95
CA GLY A 781 -3.31 -2.96 19.12
C GLY A 781 -2.89 -3.23 20.57
N LEU A 782 -2.34 -2.24 21.28
CA LEU A 782 -1.82 -2.41 22.64
C LEU A 782 -2.79 -1.98 23.76
N VAL A 783 -3.83 -1.21 23.46
CA VAL A 783 -4.81 -0.72 24.46
C VAL A 783 -6.19 -1.35 24.26
N LEU A 784 -6.84 -1.12 23.11
CA LEU A 784 -8.21 -1.56 22.88
C LEU A 784 -8.31 -3.10 22.77
N LEU A 785 -7.45 -3.71 21.98
CA LEU A 785 -7.51 -5.15 21.70
C LEU A 785 -7.35 -6.03 22.95
N PRO A 786 -6.36 -5.81 23.86
CA PRO A 786 -6.28 -6.57 25.11
C PRO A 786 -7.52 -6.42 25.99
N VAL A 787 -8.13 -5.23 26.03
CA VAL A 787 -9.37 -4.99 26.79
C VAL A 787 -10.52 -5.80 26.20
N LEU A 788 -10.71 -5.76 24.88
CA LEU A 788 -11.73 -6.56 24.18
C LEU A 788 -11.54 -8.06 24.38
N LEU A 789 -10.31 -8.56 24.24
CA LEU A 789 -9.96 -9.96 24.48
C LEU A 789 -10.19 -10.38 25.94
N SER A 790 -9.97 -9.47 26.90
CA SER A 790 -10.21 -9.78 28.32
C SER A 790 -11.71 -9.94 28.66
N ILE A 791 -12.60 -9.27 27.92
CA ILE A 791 -14.05 -9.29 28.15
C ILE A 791 -14.69 -10.42 27.35
N VAL A 792 -14.44 -10.44 26.04
CA VAL A 792 -15.14 -11.30 25.07
C VAL A 792 -14.22 -12.34 24.41
N GLY A 793 -12.97 -12.48 24.84
CA GLY A 793 -12.02 -13.42 24.21
C GLY A 793 -12.45 -14.89 24.30
N PRO A 794 -12.01 -15.72 23.34
CA PRO A 794 -12.38 -17.14 23.28
C PRO A 794 -11.87 -17.91 24.51
N PRO A 795 -12.47 -19.06 24.83
CA PRO A 795 -11.95 -19.95 25.87
C PRO A 795 -10.53 -20.42 25.52
N PRO A 796 -9.70 -20.78 26.52
CA PRO A 796 -8.35 -21.29 26.27
C PRO A 796 -8.41 -22.66 25.58
N GLU A 797 -7.53 -22.89 24.61
CA GLU A 797 -7.44 -24.15 23.85
C GLU A 797 -7.01 -25.33 24.75
N VAL A 798 -6.18 -25.05 25.76
CA VAL A 798 -5.74 -26.03 26.76
C VAL A 798 -6.25 -25.62 28.14
N VAL A 799 -7.21 -26.39 28.68
CA VAL A 799 -7.67 -26.25 30.06
C VAL A 799 -6.86 -27.20 30.94
N GLN A 800 -6.00 -26.67 31.82
CA GLN A 800 -5.36 -27.49 32.85
C GLN A 800 -6.43 -28.04 33.81
N MET A 801 -6.68 -29.35 33.74
CA MET A 801 -7.57 -30.09 34.65
C MET A 801 -6.94 -30.41 36.02
N TYR A 802 -5.69 -29.99 36.28
CA TYR A 802 -5.04 -30.21 37.58
C TYR A 802 -5.12 -28.96 38.46
N LYS A 803 -5.90 -29.08 39.53
CA LYS A 803 -6.01 -28.10 40.61
C LYS A 803 -4.77 -28.24 41.50
N GLU A 804 -3.71 -27.48 41.23
CA GLU A 804 -2.70 -27.25 42.27
C GLU A 804 -3.31 -26.33 43.35
N SER A 805 -3.29 -26.83 44.58
CA SER A 805 -3.71 -26.07 45.77
C SER A 805 -2.91 -24.77 45.87
N PRO A 806 -3.53 -23.62 46.22
CA PRO A 806 -2.84 -22.36 46.27
C PRO A 806 -1.88 -22.33 47.47
N GLN A 807 -0.59 -22.60 47.25
CA GLN A 807 0.45 -22.10 48.13
C GLN A 807 0.77 -20.67 47.71
N VAL A 808 0.17 -19.73 48.43
CA VAL A 808 0.51 -18.31 48.40
C VAL A 808 1.95 -18.15 48.93
N PRO A 809 2.90 -17.56 48.19
CA PRO A 809 4.12 -17.04 48.79
C PRO A 809 3.80 -15.69 49.41
N THR A 810 3.67 -15.65 50.73
CA THR A 810 3.58 -14.41 51.50
C THR A 810 4.94 -13.69 51.46
N PRO A 811 5.03 -12.39 51.17
CA PRO A 811 6.25 -11.62 51.39
C PRO A 811 6.50 -11.45 52.90
N ALA A 812 7.76 -11.59 53.32
CA ALA A 812 8.18 -11.37 54.70
C ALA A 812 7.96 -9.89 55.09
N ALA A 813 7.04 -9.64 56.02
CA ALA A 813 6.86 -8.33 56.63
C ALA A 813 7.86 -8.14 57.77
N ALA A 814 8.57 -7.02 57.74
CA ALA A 814 9.43 -6.54 58.82
C ALA A 814 8.62 -6.34 60.11
N GLN A 815 9.19 -6.80 61.21
CA GLN A 815 8.59 -6.75 62.54
C GLN A 815 9.02 -5.44 63.24
N GLU A 816 8.17 -4.41 63.20
CA GLU A 816 8.21 -3.31 64.16
C GLU A 816 7.04 -3.45 65.15
N GLY A 817 7.35 -3.38 66.44
CA GLY A 817 6.41 -3.65 67.51
C GLY A 817 5.56 -2.45 67.94
N ARG A 818 4.30 -2.71 68.32
CA ARG A 818 3.67 -2.28 69.60
C ARG A 818 2.17 -2.64 69.68
N LEU A 819 1.83 -3.26 70.81
CA LEU A 819 0.67 -3.02 71.70
C LEU A 819 -0.80 -3.27 71.25
N ARG A 820 -1.33 -4.37 71.80
CA ARG A 820 -2.69 -4.65 72.37
C ARG A 820 -3.84 -3.65 72.14
N TRP A 821 -5.03 -4.16 71.79
CA TRP A 821 -6.26 -4.23 72.63
C TRP A 821 -7.23 -5.28 72.02
N GLY A 822 -7.96 -6.02 72.85
CA GLY A 822 -8.74 -7.21 72.45
C GLY A 822 -10.27 -7.07 72.51
N ALA A 823 -10.97 -8.05 71.94
CA ALA A 823 -12.17 -8.74 72.44
C ALA A 823 -12.85 -9.59 71.33
N SER A 824 -13.20 -10.85 71.65
CA SER A 824 -14.11 -11.76 70.93
C SER A 824 -15.53 -11.68 71.54
N PRO A 825 -16.56 -12.54 71.25
CA PRO A 825 -16.72 -13.62 70.25
C PRO A 825 -18.12 -13.68 69.56
N SER A 826 -18.34 -14.60 68.59
CA SER A 826 -19.50 -15.53 68.59
C SER A 826 -19.48 -16.51 67.39
N LEU A 827 -19.71 -17.78 67.74
CA LEU A 827 -19.94 -18.98 66.92
C LEU A 827 -21.45 -19.32 67.01
N PRO A 828 -22.04 -20.06 66.03
CA PRO A 828 -22.17 -21.52 66.19
C PRO A 828 -22.01 -22.29 64.85
N GLN A 829 -21.24 -23.38 64.77
CA GLN A 829 -21.56 -24.80 64.98
C GLN A 829 -22.74 -25.38 64.17
N SER A 830 -22.43 -26.24 63.19
CA SER A 830 -23.06 -27.56 63.03
C SER A 830 -22.17 -28.52 62.23
N PHE A 831 -21.91 -29.68 62.85
CA PHE A 831 -21.19 -30.85 62.33
C PHE A 831 -22.04 -31.62 61.29
N ALA A 832 -21.39 -32.25 60.30
CA ALA A 832 -21.73 -33.59 59.85
C ALA A 832 -20.54 -34.27 59.16
N ARG A 833 -20.21 -35.46 59.64
CA ARG A 833 -19.23 -36.42 59.12
C ARG A 833 -19.98 -37.41 58.21
N VAL A 834 -19.26 -38.01 57.26
CA VAL A 834 -19.31 -39.43 56.81
C VAL A 834 -19.27 -39.58 55.27
N THR A 835 -18.21 -40.28 54.87
CA THR A 835 -17.85 -41.04 53.66
C THR A 835 -18.93 -41.48 52.68
N ALA A 836 -18.62 -41.47 51.37
CA ALA A 836 -18.77 -42.62 50.47
C ALA A 836 -18.03 -42.42 49.12
N SER A 837 -17.54 -43.54 48.61
CA SER A 837 -16.93 -43.82 47.30
C SER A 837 -17.85 -43.57 46.10
N MET A 838 -17.29 -43.40 44.89
CA MET A 838 -17.24 -44.43 43.82
C MET A 838 -17.20 -43.82 42.39
N THR A 839 -16.44 -44.51 41.53
CA THR A 839 -16.54 -44.69 40.06
C THR A 839 -16.53 -43.49 39.10
N VAL A 840 -15.49 -43.50 38.26
CA VAL A 840 -15.38 -42.77 36.99
C VAL A 840 -16.13 -43.54 35.91
N ALA A 841 -17.06 -42.89 35.22
CA ALA A 841 -17.62 -43.34 33.95
C ALA A 841 -17.12 -42.42 32.83
N PHE A 842 -16.47 -43.00 31.82
CA PHE A 842 -16.10 -42.31 30.59
C PHE A 842 -17.27 -42.37 29.60
N HIS A 843 -17.70 -41.20 29.10
CA HIS A 843 -18.56 -41.12 27.91
C HIS A 843 -17.69 -40.74 26.69
N PRO A 844 -17.66 -41.55 25.61
CA PRO A 844 -17.12 -41.14 24.32
C PRO A 844 -18.21 -40.47 23.45
N PRO A 845 -17.83 -39.61 22.48
CA PRO A 845 -18.76 -38.91 21.59
C PRO A 845 -19.30 -39.82 20.45
N PRO A 846 -20.41 -39.45 19.79
CA PRO A 846 -21.19 -40.35 18.95
C PRO A 846 -20.73 -40.40 17.49
N LEU A 847 -20.80 -41.60 16.90
CA LEU A 847 -20.78 -41.84 15.45
C LEU A 847 -22.22 -42.00 14.92
N PRO A 848 -22.56 -41.53 13.70
CA PRO A 848 -23.88 -41.73 13.14
C PRO A 848 -24.04 -43.12 12.47
N GLY A 849 -24.90 -43.94 13.08
CA GLY A 849 -26.09 -44.57 12.47
C GLY A 849 -25.94 -45.55 11.31
N ALA A 850 -26.18 -46.83 11.59
CA ALA A 850 -26.55 -47.87 10.62
C ALA A 850 -28.06 -48.18 10.69
N TYR A 851 -28.69 -48.51 9.56
CA TYR A 851 -30.00 -49.19 9.50
C TYR A 851 -29.91 -50.48 8.63
N ILE A 852 -30.22 -51.57 9.33
CA ILE A 852 -30.55 -53.00 9.13
C ILE A 852 -31.20 -53.47 7.78
N HIS A 853 -30.56 -54.50 7.14
CA HIS A 853 -30.97 -55.81 6.50
C HIS A 853 -32.26 -56.04 5.65
N PRO A 854 -32.45 -57.20 4.91
CA PRO A 854 -31.53 -58.26 4.35
C PRO A 854 -31.91 -58.81 2.91
N SER A 855 -31.02 -59.59 2.24
CA SER A 855 -31.30 -60.91 1.58
C SER A 855 -30.30 -61.32 0.46
N SER A 856 -29.73 -62.53 0.61
CA SER A 856 -29.25 -63.55 -0.35
C SER A 856 -29.02 -63.24 -1.85
N ASP A 857 -27.81 -63.54 -2.37
CA ASP A 857 -27.51 -64.73 -3.20
C ASP A 857 -26.01 -64.81 -3.58
N GLU A 858 -25.45 -66.02 -3.49
CA GLU A 858 -24.11 -66.52 -3.87
C GLU A 858 -23.88 -66.55 -5.41
N PRO A 859 -22.74 -67.06 -5.97
CA PRO A 859 -21.31 -66.93 -5.62
C PRO A 859 -20.41 -66.68 -6.89
N THR A 860 -19.09 -66.51 -6.74
CA THR A 860 -18.08 -67.36 -7.43
C THR A 860 -16.64 -67.03 -6.99
N TRP A 861 -15.97 -68.11 -6.58
CA TRP A 861 -14.54 -68.40 -6.35
C TRP A 861 -13.63 -68.08 -7.58
N SER A 862 -12.30 -68.03 -7.58
CA SER A 862 -11.20 -68.25 -6.61
C SER A 862 -9.84 -67.97 -7.27
N SER A 863 -8.88 -67.48 -6.47
CA SER A 863 -7.46 -67.87 -6.29
C SER A 863 -6.47 -68.21 -7.44
N ALA A 864 -5.24 -67.70 -7.22
CA ALA A 864 -3.93 -68.33 -7.42
C ALA A 864 -3.39 -68.39 -8.88
N ALA A 865 -2.09 -68.33 -9.19
CA ALA A 865 -0.85 -68.39 -8.44
C ALA A 865 0.29 -67.76 -9.29
N THR A 866 1.34 -67.25 -8.66
CA THR A 866 2.73 -67.17 -9.18
C THR A 866 3.32 -68.60 -9.29
N PRO A 867 4.47 -68.90 -9.99
CA PRO A 867 5.72 -68.12 -9.95
C PRO A 867 6.73 -68.26 -11.15
N THR A 868 7.92 -67.64 -10.95
CA THR A 868 9.26 -67.88 -11.58
C THR A 868 9.47 -67.45 -13.04
N ALA A 869 10.65 -67.04 -13.55
CA ALA A 869 11.96 -66.57 -13.07
C ALA A 869 12.80 -66.17 -14.31
N ASN A 870 13.86 -65.36 -14.14
CA ASN A 870 15.03 -65.17 -15.03
C ASN A 870 14.77 -64.48 -16.40
N THR A 871 15.63 -63.64 -17.00
CA THR A 871 17.06 -63.32 -16.84
C THR A 871 17.39 -62.06 -17.68
N SER A 872 18.30 -61.23 -17.18
CA SER A 872 19.36 -60.45 -17.88
C SER A 872 19.21 -59.95 -19.33
N GLY A 873 19.54 -58.66 -19.56
CA GLY A 873 20.12 -58.19 -20.83
C GLY A 873 19.93 -56.69 -21.16
N ASN A 874 20.85 -55.85 -20.70
CA ASN A 874 21.12 -54.50 -21.24
C ASN A 874 21.95 -54.63 -22.56
N PRO A 875 22.31 -53.56 -23.32
CA PRO A 875 21.70 -52.25 -23.58
C PRO A 875 21.80 -51.82 -25.09
N SER A 876 21.57 -50.53 -25.39
CA SER A 876 21.86 -49.77 -26.63
C SER A 876 20.73 -49.77 -27.68
N THR A 877 20.34 -48.69 -28.37
CA THR A 877 21.07 -47.54 -28.93
C THR A 877 20.09 -46.40 -29.32
N ARG A 878 20.61 -45.16 -29.31
CA ARG A 878 20.38 -43.99 -30.21
C ARG A 878 19.01 -43.78 -30.89
N GLY A 879 18.50 -42.55 -30.78
CA GLY A 879 17.58 -41.97 -31.78
C GLY A 879 17.04 -40.61 -31.39
N SER A 880 17.63 -39.55 -31.95
CA SER A 880 17.32 -38.13 -31.81
C SER A 880 16.14 -37.65 -32.67
N CYS A 881 15.28 -36.77 -32.11
CA CYS A 881 14.54 -35.62 -32.72
C CYS A 881 13.59 -35.90 -33.93
N PRO A 882 12.69 -34.95 -34.33
CA PRO A 882 12.57 -33.54 -33.95
C PRO A 882 11.14 -33.03 -33.63
N ALA A 883 11.13 -31.73 -33.30
CA ALA A 883 10.01 -30.83 -33.07
C ALA A 883 9.14 -30.53 -34.31
N THR A 884 7.92 -30.05 -34.04
CA THR A 884 7.13 -28.95 -34.68
C THR A 884 5.68 -29.12 -34.16
N ALA A 885 4.92 -28.10 -33.77
CA ALA A 885 4.99 -26.65 -33.94
C ALA A 885 4.37 -25.96 -32.71
#